data_AF-A0A8H6XGX2-F1
#
_entry.id   AF-A0A8H6XGX2-F1
#
_cell.length_a   1.000
_cell.length_b   1.000
_cell.length_c   1.000
_cell.angle_alpha   90.00
_cell.angle_beta   90.00
_cell.angle_gamma   90.00
#
_symmetry.space_group_name_H-M   'P 1'
#
loop_
_entity.id
_entity.type
_entity.pdbx_description
1 polymer ?
#
loop_
_entity_poly.entity_id
_entity_poly.type
_entity_poly.pdbx_seq_one_letter_code
_entity_poly.pdbx_strand_id
1 'polypeptide(L)'
;MRSSQLGRLILQRGSTVKHSSKITLRGWQAIRAEGLPVQRTMGLIAQVEANLCSELAARVTRGLVAVEFRLSVRSALFSHRHTLPKFELDDLDLGEQHARRTSVSRSLNCAHTLTGLPIGSSTWILCIRTDLDEGGIELSVSLDRVISLTECTFAPRPREKRKTMLSVGVRYLFRLLPVLLLPPLSTAYILSVIGLRLHATIYVLLSLLSLPCGLVVMVQWNGYSDRRQARELNAVLPPRIVDKSIGGLRTLRSMVENVQRGYFADNLAEWSRTLGPVFNIRIMFENRMFTTEPEHIKSILSTNFNSFEKGSHFRFQFSSLLGTGIFNVDDDLWKFHRGISRPFFTKERISDLQGYIQHSDMAVVRVKSGCPIDFQDLVSRYTLDWATDVLFGANVGSLGGTLPSPSSPGMPMSDSNLTPADAFMRSFQAAEMQASMRTRFGPLWPLLELRRDEVKHHMAPVYKFVTPIIRTAVERNRTRNEAKQADVEELTFLDYLVQHTQDMTMLRDATVNMLVAGRDTNTFLLSAAIYGLAEHPSVLSRLRAEILDAFGTSGTPTFHDLRTLKYLRAVLNETMRMWAPVPINIRKSKKAALWAPVVPGGKPFCVPAKTKVSFSVFLMHRRKDLWGPDADQYDPDRFLDERYHKYLAPNPYIFLPFNGGPRTCLGSEVAYNQATFFLIRLLQKFSDIELAPEAQPAEFVPKWSGREKVWFTSHISMYYKGGLWVKMKRADSDE
;
A
#
# COMPACT_ATOMS: atom_id res chain seq x y z
N MET A 1 -38.02 19.79 -55.63
CA MET A 1 -37.60 20.86 -56.57
C MET A 1 -36.43 21.62 -55.98
N ARG A 2 -35.55 22.13 -56.84
CA ARG A 2 -34.20 22.64 -56.57
C ARG A 2 -34.16 24.01 -55.86
N SER A 3 -32.94 24.34 -55.40
CA SER A 3 -32.25 25.66 -55.45
C SER A 3 -32.36 26.53 -54.17
N SER A 4 -31.25 26.81 -53.47
CA SER A 4 -30.22 27.87 -53.67
C SER A 4 -30.64 29.15 -52.93
N GLN A 5 -29.84 29.94 -52.19
CA GLN A 5 -28.48 30.45 -52.37
C GLN A 5 -27.90 30.98 -51.03
N LEU A 6 -26.58 31.13 -51.02
CA LEU A 6 -25.71 31.78 -50.02
C LEU A 6 -25.95 33.29 -49.85
N GLY A 7 -25.54 33.83 -48.68
CA GLY A 7 -25.28 35.28 -48.51
C GLY A 7 -24.72 35.74 -47.14
N ARG A 8 -23.40 35.58 -46.93
CA ARG A 8 -22.40 36.33 -46.11
C ARG A 8 -22.80 37.11 -44.85
N LEU A 9 -21.99 36.94 -43.78
CA LEU A 9 -21.49 38.07 -42.96
C LEU A 9 -20.11 37.79 -42.34
N ILE A 10 -19.34 38.87 -42.25
CA ILE A 10 -17.88 39.00 -42.11
C ILE A 10 -17.45 38.99 -40.63
N LEU A 11 -16.32 38.34 -40.33
CA LEU A 11 -15.64 38.30 -39.03
C LEU A 11 -14.29 39.04 -39.13
N GLN A 12 -13.97 39.89 -38.16
CA GLN A 12 -12.58 40.14 -37.74
C GLN A 12 -12.43 40.62 -36.28
N ARG A 13 -11.77 39.79 -35.47
CA ARG A 13 -10.61 40.02 -34.55
C ARG A 13 -10.59 38.86 -33.53
N GLY A 14 -9.78 37.81 -33.77
CA GLY A 14 -8.48 37.56 -33.09
C GLY A 14 -8.70 37.08 -31.64
N SER A 15 -8.41 35.84 -31.21
CA SER A 15 -7.17 35.07 -31.38
C SER A 15 -7.34 33.57 -31.02
N THR A 16 -6.74 32.70 -31.84
CA THR A 16 -6.15 31.36 -31.56
C THR A 16 -6.97 30.26 -30.87
N VAL A 17 -7.55 29.35 -31.69
CA VAL A 17 -7.86 27.94 -31.38
C VAL A 17 -7.32 27.07 -32.54
N LYS A 18 -6.58 25.99 -32.25
CA LYS A 18 -6.06 25.04 -33.27
C LYS A 18 -7.09 23.93 -33.56
N HIS A 19 -7.48 23.80 -34.83
CA HIS A 19 -8.37 22.78 -35.40
C HIS A 19 -7.62 21.54 -35.93
N SER A 20 -8.31 20.40 -35.97
CA SER A 20 -8.08 19.28 -36.90
C SER A 20 -9.21 19.23 -37.94
N SER A 21 -8.88 19.19 -39.23
CA SER A 21 -9.83 19.19 -40.37
C SER A 21 -9.78 17.86 -41.16
N LYS A 22 -10.95 17.29 -41.46
CA LYS A 22 -11.15 16.10 -42.33
C LYS A 22 -11.16 16.49 -43.82
N ILE A 23 -10.56 15.67 -44.68
CA ILE A 23 -10.63 15.77 -46.15
C ILE A 23 -11.13 14.43 -46.71
N THR A 24 -12.08 14.46 -47.65
CA THR A 24 -12.60 13.27 -48.35
C THR A 24 -12.26 13.37 -49.83
N LEU A 25 -11.62 12.35 -50.42
CA LEU A 25 -11.36 12.27 -51.86
C LEU A 25 -12.18 11.13 -52.50
N ARG A 26 -12.88 11.44 -53.59
CA ARG A 26 -13.61 10.49 -54.45
C ARG A 26 -12.72 10.08 -55.62
N GLY A 27 -12.66 8.78 -55.90
CA GLY A 27 -12.23 8.28 -57.21
C GLY A 27 -11.49 6.94 -57.14
N TRP A 28 -12.22 5.82 -57.03
CA TRP A 28 -11.83 4.50 -57.55
C TRP A 28 -13.12 3.72 -57.88
N GLN A 29 -13.18 3.13 -59.07
CA GLN A 29 -14.32 2.34 -59.55
C GLN A 29 -14.43 1.02 -58.77
N ALA A 30 -15.65 0.64 -58.39
CA ALA A 30 -15.93 -0.62 -57.71
C ALA A 30 -15.61 -1.82 -58.61
N ILE A 31 -14.71 -2.70 -58.16
CA ILE A 31 -14.44 -3.98 -58.83
C ILE A 31 -15.61 -4.92 -58.50
N ARG A 32 -16.45 -5.24 -59.49
CA ARG A 32 -17.44 -6.33 -59.41
C ARG A 32 -16.73 -7.65 -59.67
N ALA A 33 -16.72 -8.54 -58.68
CA ALA A 33 -16.32 -9.94 -58.86
C ALA A 33 -17.55 -10.82 -58.57
N GLU A 34 -18.24 -11.24 -59.63
CA GLU A 34 -19.31 -12.24 -59.53
C GLU A 34 -18.69 -13.64 -59.73
N GLY A 35 -18.88 -14.54 -58.75
CA GLY A 35 -18.69 -15.98 -58.93
C GLY A 35 -17.26 -16.56 -58.90
N LEU A 36 -16.33 -16.04 -58.09
CA LEU A 36 -14.97 -16.61 -57.95
C LEU A 36 -14.70 -17.30 -56.60
N PRO A 37 -13.90 -18.40 -56.54
CA PRO A 37 -13.57 -19.10 -55.29
C PRO A 37 -12.73 -18.23 -54.33
N VAL A 38 -12.92 -18.44 -53.02
CA VAL A 38 -12.32 -17.67 -51.90
C VAL A 38 -10.81 -17.40 -52.03
N GLN A 39 -10.03 -18.35 -52.59
CA GLN A 39 -8.59 -18.17 -52.81
C GLN A 39 -8.24 -17.07 -53.83
N ARG A 40 -9.07 -16.81 -54.86
CA ARG A 40 -8.84 -15.71 -55.81
C ARG A 40 -9.27 -14.36 -55.25
N THR A 41 -10.24 -14.33 -54.35
CA THR A 41 -10.66 -13.12 -53.63
C THR A 41 -9.56 -12.63 -52.68
N MET A 42 -8.84 -13.55 -52.01
CA MET A 42 -7.66 -13.21 -51.22
C MET A 42 -6.49 -12.69 -52.08
N GLY A 43 -6.31 -13.21 -53.30
CA GLY A 43 -5.32 -12.68 -54.26
C GLY A 43 -5.63 -11.26 -54.74
N LEU A 44 -6.91 -10.93 -54.96
CA LEU A 44 -7.37 -9.58 -55.30
C LEU A 44 -7.22 -8.60 -54.13
N ILE A 45 -7.46 -9.05 -52.89
CA ILE A 45 -7.23 -8.25 -51.68
C ILE A 45 -5.73 -7.95 -51.51
N ALA A 46 -4.85 -8.94 -51.68
CA ALA A 46 -3.40 -8.75 -51.64
C ALA A 46 -2.89 -7.80 -52.74
N GLN A 47 -3.50 -7.83 -53.94
CA GLN A 47 -3.17 -6.91 -55.04
C GLN A 47 -3.61 -5.46 -54.74
N VAL A 48 -4.77 -5.28 -54.11
CA VAL A 48 -5.28 -3.96 -53.66
C VAL A 48 -4.42 -3.43 -52.51
N GLU A 49 -4.00 -4.27 -51.56
CA GLU A 49 -3.09 -3.93 -50.47
C GLU A 49 -1.71 -3.50 -50.99
N ALA A 50 -1.14 -4.21 -51.96
CA ALA A 50 0.14 -3.87 -52.58
C ALA A 50 0.09 -2.51 -53.32
N ASN A 51 -0.99 -2.23 -54.05
CA ASN A 51 -1.17 -0.96 -54.75
C ASN A 51 -1.41 0.21 -53.76
N LEU A 52 -2.15 -0.02 -52.67
CA LEU A 52 -2.39 0.98 -51.63
C LEU A 52 -1.10 1.35 -50.89
N CYS A 53 -0.26 0.36 -50.56
CA CYS A 53 1.05 0.56 -49.94
C CYS A 53 2.03 1.33 -50.85
N SER A 54 2.03 1.03 -52.15
CA SER A 54 2.83 1.75 -53.17
C SER A 54 2.44 3.23 -53.24
N GLU A 55 1.14 3.54 -53.28
CA GLU A 55 0.67 4.92 -53.44
C GLU A 55 0.75 5.74 -52.14
N LEU A 56 0.63 5.10 -50.97
CA LEU A 56 0.91 5.72 -49.66
C LEU A 56 2.40 6.04 -49.48
N ALA A 57 3.30 5.13 -49.88
CA ALA A 57 4.74 5.37 -49.84
C ALA A 57 5.18 6.55 -50.73
N ALA A 58 4.55 6.70 -51.91
CA ALA A 58 4.80 7.79 -52.85
C ALA A 58 4.27 9.16 -52.38
N ARG A 59 3.25 9.21 -51.52
CA ARG A 59 2.65 10.46 -51.00
C ARG A 59 3.26 10.90 -49.67
N VAL A 60 3.74 9.97 -48.83
CA VAL A 60 4.46 10.28 -47.58
C VAL A 60 5.85 10.86 -47.85
N THR A 61 6.53 10.41 -48.91
CA THR A 61 7.80 11.01 -49.39
C THR A 61 7.66 12.47 -49.85
N ARG A 62 6.44 12.96 -50.09
CA ARG A 62 6.14 14.36 -50.45
C ARG A 62 5.70 15.24 -49.27
N GLY A 63 5.78 14.75 -48.03
CA GLY A 63 5.70 15.59 -46.82
C GLY A 63 4.31 15.98 -46.32
N LEU A 64 3.26 15.18 -46.58
CA LEU A 64 1.92 15.41 -46.02
C LEU A 64 1.67 14.56 -44.74
N VAL A 65 1.12 15.20 -43.70
CA VAL A 65 0.83 14.59 -42.39
C VAL A 65 -0.60 14.03 -42.33
N ALA A 66 -0.71 12.77 -41.88
CA ALA A 66 -1.90 12.02 -41.43
C ALA A 66 -3.17 12.06 -42.33
N VAL A 67 -3.53 10.90 -42.91
CA VAL A 67 -4.79 10.68 -43.61
C VAL A 67 -5.42 9.38 -43.12
N GLU A 68 -6.70 9.44 -42.73
CA GLU A 68 -7.52 8.28 -42.37
C GLU A 68 -8.34 7.86 -43.61
N PHE A 69 -8.27 6.58 -44.01
CA PHE A 69 -9.01 6.06 -45.17
C PHE A 69 -10.04 5.02 -44.73
N ARG A 70 -11.24 5.06 -45.34
CA ARG A 70 -12.29 4.04 -45.21
C ARG A 70 -12.67 3.49 -46.58
N LEU A 71 -12.64 2.16 -46.73
CA LEU A 71 -13.06 1.46 -47.95
C LEU A 71 -14.10 0.39 -47.57
N SER A 72 -15.21 0.31 -48.31
CA SER A 72 -16.28 -0.66 -48.07
C SER A 72 -16.54 -1.49 -49.32
N VAL A 73 -16.55 -2.81 -49.18
CA VAL A 73 -16.83 -3.77 -50.27
C VAL A 73 -17.97 -4.68 -49.82
N ARG A 74 -19.06 -4.75 -50.61
CA ARG A 74 -20.22 -5.63 -50.37
C ARG A 74 -20.26 -6.73 -51.41
N SER A 75 -20.43 -8.00 -50.99
CA SER A 75 -20.89 -9.08 -51.86
C SER A 75 -22.25 -9.59 -51.36
N ALA A 76 -23.12 -10.00 -52.28
CA ALA A 76 -24.42 -10.58 -51.98
C ALA A 76 -24.45 -11.99 -52.56
N LEU A 77 -24.84 -13.01 -51.78
CA LEU A 77 -25.50 -14.23 -52.28
C LEU A 77 -26.08 -15.11 -51.14
N PHE A 78 -27.28 -15.66 -51.44
CA PHE A 78 -28.31 -16.36 -50.66
C PHE A 78 -27.91 -17.76 -50.13
N SER A 79 -28.41 -18.28 -49.00
CA SER A 79 -29.73 -18.89 -48.75
C SER A 79 -30.14 -20.02 -49.73
N HIS A 80 -29.90 -21.29 -49.39
CA HIS A 80 -30.85 -22.41 -49.56
C HIS A 80 -30.34 -23.74 -48.96
N ARG A 81 -31.26 -24.49 -48.32
CA ARG A 81 -31.11 -25.88 -47.84
C ARG A 81 -31.22 -26.86 -49.03
N HIS A 82 -30.29 -27.81 -49.18
CA HIS A 82 -30.53 -29.12 -49.80
C HIS A 82 -29.47 -30.16 -49.35
N THR A 83 -29.86 -31.42 -49.46
CA THR A 83 -29.35 -32.66 -48.82
C THR A 83 -28.41 -33.51 -49.71
N LEU A 84 -27.49 -34.25 -49.04
CA LEU A 84 -26.74 -35.51 -49.39
C LEU A 84 -25.49 -35.43 -50.32
N PRO A 85 -24.52 -36.41 -50.29
CA PRO A 85 -24.39 -37.64 -49.48
C PRO A 85 -23.02 -37.88 -48.77
N LYS A 86 -23.01 -38.96 -47.97
CA LYS A 86 -21.95 -39.62 -47.19
C LYS A 86 -20.68 -39.98 -47.98
N PHE A 87 -19.53 -39.96 -47.28
CA PHE A 87 -18.44 -40.92 -47.48
C PHE A 87 -18.19 -41.63 -46.14
N GLU A 88 -18.44 -42.95 -46.12
CA GLU A 88 -18.10 -43.91 -45.07
C GLU A 88 -16.67 -44.44 -45.30
N LEU A 89 -15.94 -44.67 -44.22
CA LEU A 89 -14.91 -45.70 -44.08
C LEU A 89 -14.67 -45.92 -42.57
N ASP A 90 -15.56 -46.75 -42.04
CA ASP A 90 -15.36 -47.96 -41.20
C ASP A 90 -14.25 -48.05 -40.13
N ASP A 91 -14.69 -48.70 -39.04
CA ASP A 91 -13.99 -49.45 -38.01
C ASP A 91 -13.25 -48.70 -36.88
N LEU A 92 -14.01 -48.37 -35.81
CA LEU A 92 -13.87 -49.08 -34.52
C LEU A 92 -14.97 -48.69 -33.51
N ASP A 93 -15.37 -49.74 -32.79
CA ASP A 93 -16.68 -49.99 -32.20
C ASP A 93 -16.99 -49.24 -30.89
N LEU A 94 -18.30 -49.12 -30.66
CA LEU A 94 -19.02 -48.27 -29.71
C LEU A 94 -19.18 -48.90 -28.32
N GLY A 95 -19.33 -48.00 -27.34
CA GLY A 95 -19.91 -48.25 -26.02
C GLY A 95 -20.55 -46.96 -25.48
N GLU A 96 -21.77 -46.68 -25.95
CA GLU A 96 -22.72 -45.60 -25.59
C GLU A 96 -23.02 -45.48 -24.09
N GLN A 97 -23.69 -44.45 -23.54
CA GLN A 97 -23.92 -43.01 -23.77
C GLN A 97 -24.93 -42.60 -22.70
N HIS A 98 -24.77 -41.40 -22.13
CA HIS A 98 -25.90 -40.48 -21.94
C HIS A 98 -25.37 -39.05 -22.11
N ALA A 99 -25.67 -38.45 -23.27
CA ALA A 99 -25.25 -37.11 -23.67
C ALA A 99 -26.45 -36.15 -23.69
N ARG A 100 -26.25 -34.92 -23.18
CA ARG A 100 -27.07 -33.75 -23.52
C ARG A 100 -26.23 -32.80 -24.38
N ARG A 101 -26.76 -32.43 -25.55
CA ARG A 101 -26.18 -31.49 -26.53
C ARG A 101 -26.48 -30.04 -26.15
N THR A 102 -25.49 -29.15 -26.30
CA THR A 102 -25.71 -27.73 -26.65
C THR A 102 -24.49 -27.17 -27.40
N SER A 103 -24.76 -26.48 -28.51
CA SER A 103 -23.86 -25.93 -29.52
C SER A 103 -23.11 -24.66 -29.09
N VAL A 104 -21.86 -24.49 -29.54
CA VAL A 104 -21.04 -23.28 -29.36
C VAL A 104 -20.61 -22.73 -30.73
N SER A 105 -20.85 -21.44 -30.98
CA SER A 105 -20.26 -20.65 -32.07
C SER A 105 -18.89 -20.11 -31.65
N ARG A 106 -17.91 -20.13 -32.56
CA ARG A 106 -16.54 -19.58 -32.37
C ARG A 106 -16.38 -18.30 -33.18
N SER A 107 -15.96 -17.21 -32.53
CA SER A 107 -15.42 -16.00 -33.19
C SER A 107 -13.90 -16.14 -33.37
N LEU A 108 -13.40 -15.96 -34.60
CA LEU A 108 -11.97 -15.90 -34.93
C LEU A 108 -11.56 -14.43 -35.10
N ASN A 109 -10.73 -13.90 -34.21
CA ASN A 109 -10.01 -12.64 -34.39
C ASN A 109 -8.61 -12.94 -34.96
N CYS A 110 -8.34 -12.59 -36.21
CA CYS A 110 -6.99 -12.61 -36.78
C CYS A 110 -6.45 -11.18 -36.87
N ALA A 111 -5.41 -10.87 -36.09
CA ALA A 111 -4.60 -9.67 -36.27
C ALA A 111 -3.33 -10.06 -37.06
N HIS A 112 -3.12 -9.49 -38.25
CA HIS A 112 -1.90 -9.68 -39.02
C HIS A 112 -0.99 -8.45 -38.88
N THR A 113 0.21 -8.64 -38.33
CA THR A 113 1.27 -7.62 -38.27
C THR A 113 2.16 -7.80 -39.50
N LEU A 114 2.07 -6.90 -40.48
CA LEU A 114 2.98 -6.90 -41.63
C LEU A 114 4.14 -5.92 -41.39
N THR A 115 5.33 -6.40 -41.75
CA THR A 115 6.69 -5.83 -41.64
C THR A 115 6.84 -4.30 -41.54
N GLY A 116 7.72 -3.86 -40.63
CA GLY A 116 8.06 -2.46 -40.41
C GLY A 116 8.75 -1.79 -41.60
N LEU A 117 8.25 -0.63 -42.01
CA LEU A 117 8.82 0.19 -43.08
C LEU A 117 9.80 1.21 -42.49
N PRO A 118 11.07 1.25 -42.95
CA PRO A 118 12.01 2.29 -42.55
C PRO A 118 11.71 3.57 -43.35
N ILE A 119 11.27 4.63 -42.67
CA ILE A 119 11.06 5.96 -43.26
C ILE A 119 11.87 6.96 -42.43
N GLY A 120 13.08 7.28 -42.89
CA GLY A 120 14.04 8.10 -42.13
C GLY A 120 14.50 7.42 -40.83
N SER A 121 14.78 8.21 -39.78
CA SER A 121 15.29 7.74 -38.47
C SER A 121 14.22 7.18 -37.52
N SER A 122 13.03 6.80 -38.03
CA SER A 122 11.91 6.31 -37.20
C SER A 122 11.24 5.10 -37.84
N THR A 123 10.93 4.09 -37.01
CA THR A 123 10.19 2.88 -37.42
C THR A 123 8.70 3.09 -37.18
N TRP A 124 7.88 2.82 -38.21
CA TRP A 124 6.42 2.94 -38.16
C TRP A 124 5.77 1.55 -38.30
N ILE A 125 4.66 1.33 -37.60
CA ILE A 125 3.86 0.11 -37.71
C ILE A 125 2.55 0.46 -38.41
N LEU A 126 2.22 -0.28 -39.46
CA LEU A 126 0.93 -0.24 -40.13
C LEU A 126 0.04 -1.32 -39.52
N CYS A 127 -1.05 -0.91 -38.87
CA CYS A 127 -2.04 -1.83 -38.32
C CYS A 127 -3.28 -1.84 -39.21
N ILE A 128 -3.60 -3.00 -39.77
CA ILE A 128 -4.81 -3.25 -40.54
C ILE A 128 -5.74 -4.12 -39.69
N ARG A 129 -6.97 -3.65 -39.47
CA ARG A 129 -7.99 -4.40 -38.73
C ARG A 129 -9.18 -4.67 -39.66
N THR A 130 -9.47 -5.95 -39.83
CA THR A 130 -10.64 -6.48 -40.52
C THR A 130 -11.68 -6.90 -39.50
N ASP A 131 -12.86 -6.27 -39.55
CA ASP A 131 -14.04 -6.75 -38.82
C ASP A 131 -15.03 -7.37 -39.82
N LEU A 132 -15.54 -8.56 -39.48
CA LEU A 132 -16.49 -9.35 -40.27
C LEU A 132 -17.83 -9.33 -39.53
N ASP A 133 -18.79 -8.54 -40.03
CA ASP A 133 -20.18 -8.58 -39.57
C ASP A 133 -21.09 -9.18 -40.67
N GLU A 134 -22.29 -9.64 -40.30
CA GLU A 134 -23.24 -10.39 -41.15
C GLU A 134 -23.70 -9.69 -42.45
N GLY A 135 -23.15 -8.51 -42.79
CA GLY A 135 -23.46 -7.75 -44.01
C GLY A 135 -22.25 -7.24 -44.82
N GLY A 136 -21.01 -7.61 -44.50
CA GLY A 136 -19.82 -7.24 -45.30
C GLY A 136 -18.51 -7.14 -44.50
N ILE A 137 -17.39 -6.92 -45.21
CA ILE A 137 -16.05 -6.77 -44.62
C ILE A 137 -15.71 -5.28 -44.49
N GLU A 138 -15.41 -4.81 -43.27
CA GLU A 138 -14.88 -3.46 -43.04
C GLU A 138 -13.38 -3.53 -42.74
N LEU A 139 -12.58 -2.78 -43.52
CA LEU A 139 -11.14 -2.67 -43.38
C LEU A 139 -10.78 -1.28 -42.82
N SER A 140 -10.15 -1.25 -41.65
CA SER A 140 -9.60 -0.03 -41.05
C SER A 140 -8.07 -0.09 -40.99
N VAL A 141 -7.40 0.99 -41.38
CA VAL A 141 -5.94 1.06 -41.46
C VAL A 141 -5.44 2.26 -40.66
N SER A 142 -4.52 2.02 -39.72
CA SER A 142 -3.89 3.05 -38.88
C SER A 142 -2.36 2.94 -38.92
N LEU A 143 -1.67 4.07 -38.75
CA LEU A 143 -0.21 4.15 -38.80
C LEU A 143 0.33 4.77 -37.50
N ASP A 144 1.01 3.96 -36.69
CA ASP A 144 1.52 4.38 -35.38
C ASP A 144 3.05 4.47 -35.36
N ARG A 145 3.57 5.50 -34.68
CA ARG A 145 5.01 5.75 -34.53
C ARG A 145 5.57 4.99 -33.33
N VAL A 146 6.53 4.09 -33.54
CA VAL A 146 7.13 3.32 -32.44
C VAL A 146 8.19 4.14 -31.72
N ILE A 147 7.92 4.51 -30.47
CA ILE A 147 8.91 5.13 -29.58
C ILE A 147 9.56 4.00 -28.76
N SER A 148 10.78 3.60 -29.16
CA SER A 148 11.73 2.74 -28.44
C SER A 148 11.38 1.23 -28.32
N LEU A 149 11.90 0.43 -29.25
CA LEU A 149 12.08 -1.03 -29.11
C LEU A 149 13.46 -1.35 -28.53
N THR A 150 13.58 -1.35 -27.20
CA THR A 150 14.65 -2.08 -26.50
C THR A 150 14.01 -2.76 -25.30
N GLU A 151 13.38 -3.91 -25.55
CA GLU A 151 13.09 -5.03 -24.63
C GLU A 151 11.90 -5.83 -25.17
N CYS A 152 12.11 -6.59 -26.25
CA CYS A 152 11.21 -7.67 -26.65
C CYS A 152 11.97 -8.68 -27.52
N THR A 153 12.85 -9.46 -26.89
CA THR A 153 13.31 -10.73 -27.45
C THR A 153 13.20 -11.80 -26.37
N PHE A 154 12.54 -12.91 -26.73
CA PHE A 154 12.42 -14.15 -25.96
C PHE A 154 13.78 -14.52 -25.33
N ALA A 155 13.85 -14.50 -24.00
CA ALA A 155 15.00 -15.01 -23.27
C ALA A 155 14.73 -16.45 -22.81
N PRO A 156 15.60 -17.43 -23.14
CA PRO A 156 15.57 -18.73 -22.50
C PRO A 156 15.94 -18.58 -21.01
N ARG A 157 15.33 -19.41 -20.15
CA ARG A 157 15.48 -19.54 -18.69
C ARG A 157 16.64 -18.70 -18.08
N PRO A 158 16.38 -17.78 -17.13
CA PRO A 158 17.48 -17.06 -16.49
C PRO A 158 18.27 -18.03 -15.62
N ARG A 159 19.45 -18.44 -16.11
CA ARG A 159 20.58 -18.71 -15.22
C ARG A 159 20.83 -17.41 -14.48
N GLU A 160 20.62 -17.44 -13.18
CA GLU A 160 20.79 -16.35 -12.23
C GLU A 160 22.24 -15.85 -12.24
N LYS A 161 22.59 -15.02 -13.24
CA LYS A 161 23.84 -14.25 -13.20
C LYS A 161 23.68 -13.26 -12.05
N ARG A 162 24.39 -13.49 -10.94
CA ARG A 162 24.61 -12.49 -9.88
C ARG A 162 25.17 -11.22 -10.52
N LYS A 163 24.30 -10.30 -10.95
CA LYS A 163 24.68 -8.90 -11.05
C LYS A 163 25.03 -8.50 -9.63
N THR A 164 26.30 -8.21 -9.37
CA THR A 164 26.76 -7.61 -8.11
C THR A 164 26.11 -6.24 -7.98
N MET A 165 24.84 -6.22 -7.56
CA MET A 165 24.14 -4.98 -7.25
C MET A 165 24.88 -4.34 -6.09
N LEU A 166 25.51 -3.19 -6.35
CA LEU A 166 26.08 -2.33 -5.32
C LEU A 166 25.06 -2.13 -4.19
N SER A 167 25.53 -2.18 -2.95
CA SER A 167 24.70 -1.97 -1.77
C SER A 167 23.96 -0.63 -1.86
N VAL A 168 22.86 -0.50 -1.11
CA VAL A 168 22.08 0.74 -1.11
C VAL A 168 22.93 1.92 -0.66
N GLY A 169 23.78 1.72 0.36
CA GLY A 169 24.72 2.73 0.82
C GLY A 169 25.75 3.16 -0.23
N VAL A 170 26.35 2.21 -0.97
CA VAL A 170 27.32 2.55 -2.02
C VAL A 170 26.65 3.30 -3.18
N ARG A 171 25.44 2.88 -3.60
CA ARG A 171 24.65 3.62 -4.60
C ARG A 171 24.31 5.04 -4.12
N TYR A 172 24.03 5.20 -2.84
CA TYR A 172 23.78 6.51 -2.26
C TYR A 172 25.04 7.38 -2.22
N LEU A 173 26.21 6.82 -1.91
CA LEU A 173 27.50 7.53 -2.00
C LEU A 173 27.77 8.05 -3.41
N PHE A 174 27.55 7.24 -4.45
CA PHE A 174 27.67 7.70 -5.84
C PHE A 174 26.71 8.87 -6.16
N ARG A 175 25.49 8.87 -5.60
CA ARG A 175 24.56 10.00 -5.73
C ARG A 175 24.99 11.23 -4.94
N LEU A 176 25.75 11.06 -3.86
CA LEU A 176 26.33 12.16 -3.09
C LEU A 176 27.58 12.75 -3.74
N LEU A 177 28.28 12.03 -4.62
CA LEU A 177 29.52 12.51 -5.26
C LEU A 177 29.38 13.90 -5.90
N PRO A 178 28.35 14.23 -6.71
CA PRO A 178 28.21 15.59 -7.23
C PRO A 178 28.07 16.63 -6.12
N VAL A 179 27.33 16.33 -5.06
CA VAL A 179 27.16 17.25 -3.91
C VAL A 179 28.48 17.45 -3.15
N LEU A 180 29.34 16.41 -3.11
CA LEU A 180 30.64 16.45 -2.44
C LEU A 180 31.78 17.01 -3.33
N LEU A 181 31.64 16.96 -4.65
CA LEU A 181 32.69 17.39 -5.58
C LEU A 181 32.41 18.77 -6.19
N LEU A 182 31.14 19.14 -6.40
CA LEU A 182 30.80 20.42 -7.03
C LEU A 182 31.29 21.63 -6.23
N PRO A 183 31.14 21.73 -4.88
CA PRO A 183 31.63 22.90 -4.15
C PRO A 183 33.16 23.06 -4.23
N PRO A 184 33.97 21.99 -4.03
CA PRO A 184 35.42 22.08 -4.23
C PRO A 184 35.80 22.47 -5.66
N LEU A 185 35.20 21.83 -6.68
CA LEU A 185 35.51 22.10 -8.08
C LEU A 185 35.10 23.52 -8.50
N SER A 186 33.94 23.98 -8.02
CA SER A 186 33.48 25.36 -8.29
C SER A 186 34.39 26.38 -7.62
N THR A 187 34.85 26.10 -6.40
CA THR A 187 35.80 26.97 -5.69
C THR A 187 37.13 27.04 -6.44
N ALA A 188 37.67 25.90 -6.87
CA ALA A 188 38.89 25.84 -7.66
C ALA A 188 38.76 26.59 -9.00
N TYR A 189 37.63 26.44 -9.68
CA TYR A 189 37.32 27.16 -10.93
C TYR A 189 37.18 28.67 -10.72
N ILE A 190 36.48 29.11 -9.68
CA ILE A 190 36.35 30.54 -9.37
C ILE A 190 37.71 31.15 -9.06
N LEU A 191 38.54 30.47 -8.26
CA LEU A 191 39.89 30.95 -7.93
C LEU A 191 40.81 31.01 -9.15
N SER A 192 40.66 30.11 -10.12
CA SER A 192 41.44 30.15 -11.37
C SER A 192 41.00 31.30 -12.28
N VAL A 193 39.70 31.59 -12.37
CA VAL A 193 39.15 32.71 -13.16
C VAL A 193 39.52 34.07 -12.56
N ILE A 194 39.56 34.19 -11.23
CA ILE A 194 39.93 35.45 -10.56
C ILE A 194 41.46 35.72 -10.65
N GLY A 195 42.27 34.73 -11.08
CA GLY A 195 43.70 34.91 -11.30
C GLY A 195 44.54 35.05 -10.02
N LEU A 196 43.98 34.70 -8.85
CA LEU A 196 44.70 34.74 -7.57
C LEU A 196 45.69 33.58 -7.48
N ARG A 197 47.00 33.88 -7.48
CA ARG A 197 48.05 32.86 -7.27
C ARG A 197 48.20 32.55 -5.79
N LEU A 198 47.41 31.62 -5.27
CA LEU A 198 47.51 31.15 -3.89
C LEU A 198 48.46 29.95 -3.78
N HIS A 199 49.03 29.73 -2.58
CA HIS A 199 49.80 28.51 -2.30
C HIS A 199 48.90 27.27 -2.35
N ALA A 200 49.42 26.12 -2.81
CA ALA A 200 48.63 24.89 -3.00
C ALA A 200 47.88 24.44 -1.73
N THR A 201 48.46 24.64 -0.55
CA THR A 201 47.81 24.35 0.73
C THR A 201 46.56 25.19 0.97
N ILE A 202 46.56 26.46 0.55
CA ILE A 202 45.42 27.37 0.67
C ILE A 202 44.32 26.93 -0.30
N TYR A 203 44.66 26.50 -1.51
CA TYR A 203 43.69 25.93 -2.45
C TYR A 203 42.98 24.69 -1.90
N VAL A 204 43.75 23.76 -1.33
CA VAL A 204 43.20 22.55 -0.71
C VAL A 204 42.31 22.92 0.48
N LEU A 205 42.74 23.86 1.32
CA LEU A 205 41.97 24.33 2.47
C LEU A 205 40.63 24.98 2.06
N LEU A 206 40.65 25.89 1.07
CA LEU A 206 39.44 26.53 0.55
C LEU A 206 38.49 25.52 -0.09
N SER A 207 39.05 24.54 -0.81
CA SER A 207 38.29 23.44 -1.40
C SER A 207 37.62 22.56 -0.33
N LEU A 208 38.33 22.23 0.76
CA LEU A 208 37.74 21.47 1.87
C LEU A 208 36.68 22.28 2.64
N LEU A 209 36.90 23.59 2.84
CA LEU A 209 35.95 24.48 3.51
C LEU A 209 34.71 24.78 2.66
N SER A 210 34.77 24.62 1.34
CA SER A 210 33.62 24.82 0.45
C SER A 210 32.44 23.88 0.77
N LEU A 211 32.70 22.69 1.31
CA LEU A 211 31.67 21.72 1.69
C LEU A 211 30.82 22.16 2.89
N PRO A 212 31.40 22.47 4.07
CA PRO A 212 30.61 23.00 5.17
C PRO A 212 29.98 24.36 4.82
N CYS A 213 30.66 25.21 4.04
CA CYS A 213 30.07 26.46 3.54
C CYS A 213 28.84 26.20 2.65
N GLY A 214 28.93 25.29 1.68
CA GLY A 214 27.82 24.91 0.81
C GLY A 214 26.64 24.32 1.58
N LEU A 215 26.92 23.49 2.60
CA LEU A 215 25.89 22.98 3.50
C LEU A 215 25.20 24.10 4.28
N VAL A 216 25.96 25.04 4.85
CA VAL A 216 25.41 26.21 5.55
C VAL A 216 24.54 27.03 4.60
N VAL A 217 25.02 27.34 3.40
CA VAL A 217 24.26 28.08 2.38
C VAL A 217 22.96 27.34 2.03
N MET A 218 23.01 26.03 1.77
CA MET A 218 21.82 25.23 1.48
C MET A 218 20.81 25.27 2.63
N VAL A 219 21.26 25.15 3.88
CA VAL A 219 20.39 25.19 5.06
C VAL A 219 19.77 26.57 5.28
N GLN A 220 20.56 27.63 5.11
CA GLN A 220 20.05 29.01 5.19
C GLN A 220 19.09 29.32 4.05
N TRP A 221 19.39 28.85 2.83
CA TRP A 221 18.51 28.98 1.66
C TRP A 221 17.17 28.28 1.87
N ASN A 222 17.17 27.04 2.35
CA ASN A 222 15.95 26.32 2.68
C ASN A 222 15.14 27.05 3.76
N GLY A 223 15.81 27.54 4.82
CA GLY A 223 15.15 28.33 5.86
C GLY A 223 14.59 29.66 5.34
N TYR A 224 15.27 30.32 4.41
CA TYR A 224 14.78 31.52 3.74
C TYR A 224 13.57 31.21 2.86
N SER A 225 13.63 30.15 2.05
CA SER A 225 12.53 29.67 1.20
C SER A 225 11.28 29.34 2.00
N ASP A 226 11.43 28.63 3.13
CA ASP A 226 10.32 28.30 4.02
C ASP A 226 9.66 29.56 4.59
N ARG A 227 10.46 30.53 5.06
CA ARG A 227 9.96 31.81 5.59
C ARG A 227 9.30 32.66 4.51
N ARG A 228 9.83 32.64 3.29
CA ARG A 228 9.27 33.35 2.14
C ARG A 228 7.90 32.79 1.79
N GLN A 229 7.76 31.47 1.67
CA GLN A 229 6.47 30.80 1.44
C GLN A 229 5.45 31.13 2.54
N ALA A 230 5.88 31.14 3.80
CA ALA A 230 5.00 31.52 4.91
C ALA A 230 4.51 32.98 4.78
N ARG A 231 5.38 33.92 4.44
CA ARG A 231 5.02 35.33 4.21
C ARG A 231 4.06 35.51 3.02
N GLU A 232 4.32 34.81 1.92
CA GLU A 232 3.46 34.83 0.71
C GLU A 232 2.04 34.36 1.01
N LEU A 233 1.87 33.45 1.97
CA LEU A 233 0.57 32.94 2.42
C LEU A 233 -0.01 33.68 3.65
N ASN A 234 0.58 34.80 4.05
CA ASN A 234 0.23 35.53 5.29
C ASN A 234 0.14 34.62 6.54
N ALA A 235 1.08 33.69 6.63
CA ALA A 235 1.13 32.63 7.62
C ALA A 235 2.46 32.64 8.39
N VAL A 236 2.54 31.86 9.46
CA VAL A 236 3.75 31.69 10.27
C VAL A 236 4.23 30.24 10.25
N LEU A 237 5.52 30.01 10.41
CA LEU A 237 6.02 28.65 10.57
C LEU A 237 5.72 28.14 11.99
N PRO A 238 5.42 26.84 12.17
CA PRO A 238 5.30 26.25 13.49
C PRO A 238 6.53 26.50 14.38
N PRO A 239 6.35 26.62 15.70
CA PRO A 239 7.46 26.78 16.64
C PRO A 239 8.46 25.64 16.49
N ARG A 240 9.75 25.96 16.44
CA ARG A 240 10.80 24.97 16.18
C ARG A 240 11.49 24.57 17.47
N ILE A 241 11.71 23.27 17.64
CA ILE A 241 12.55 22.73 18.73
C ILE A 241 13.96 23.30 18.61
N VAL A 242 14.48 23.80 19.73
CA VAL A 242 15.83 24.36 19.80
C VAL A 242 16.81 23.24 20.15
N ASP A 243 17.60 22.82 19.16
CA ASP A 243 18.73 21.92 19.36
C ASP A 243 20.04 22.67 19.09
N LYS A 244 20.94 22.69 20.07
CA LYS A 244 22.26 23.35 19.97
C LYS A 244 23.28 22.50 19.19
N SER A 245 23.00 21.22 18.94
CA SER A 245 23.88 20.34 18.18
C SER A 245 23.76 20.58 16.67
N ILE A 246 24.84 20.26 15.95
CA ILE A 246 24.88 20.36 14.50
C ILE A 246 23.79 19.49 13.90
N GLY A 247 22.93 20.07 13.07
CA GLY A 247 21.91 19.34 12.31
C GLY A 247 20.80 18.69 13.14
N GLY A 248 20.73 18.89 14.46
CA GLY A 248 19.73 18.25 15.32
C GLY A 248 20.11 16.84 15.77
N LEU A 249 21.41 16.53 15.85
CA LEU A 249 21.92 15.21 16.23
C LEU A 249 21.55 14.79 17.66
N ARG A 250 21.46 15.74 18.60
CA ARG A 250 21.03 15.45 19.99
C ARG A 250 19.56 15.04 20.03
N THR A 251 18.72 15.74 19.27
CA THR A 251 17.29 15.40 19.08
C THR A 251 17.17 14.01 18.47
N LEU A 252 17.93 13.71 17.42
CA LEU A 252 17.95 12.37 16.81
C LEU A 252 18.36 11.29 17.81
N ARG A 253 19.47 11.51 18.54
CA ARG A 253 19.98 10.57 19.55
C ARG A 253 18.93 10.30 20.62
N SER A 254 18.32 11.35 21.17
CA SER A 254 17.25 11.21 22.17
C SER A 254 16.04 10.45 21.62
N MET A 255 15.62 10.70 20.37
CA MET A 255 14.53 9.95 19.75
C MET A 255 14.85 8.46 19.55
N VAL A 256 16.10 8.12 19.23
CA VAL A 256 16.54 6.72 19.10
C VAL A 256 16.64 6.06 20.47
N GLU A 257 17.24 6.73 21.45
CA GLU A 257 17.38 6.24 22.83
C GLU A 257 16.02 5.98 23.48
N ASN A 258 15.04 6.87 23.32
CA ASN A 258 13.69 6.67 23.89
C ASN A 258 12.98 5.44 23.31
N VAL A 259 13.17 5.14 22.03
CA VAL A 259 12.55 3.95 21.41
C VAL A 259 13.23 2.66 21.86
N GLN A 260 14.54 2.72 22.08
CA GLN A 260 15.31 1.57 22.51
C GLN A 260 15.17 1.31 24.01
N ARG A 261 15.14 2.36 24.84
CA ARG A 261 15.32 2.27 26.30
C ARG A 261 14.25 3.01 27.13
N GLY A 262 13.43 3.84 26.51
CA GLY A 262 12.42 4.65 27.19
C GLY A 262 10.99 4.35 26.73
N TYR A 263 10.10 5.26 27.08
CA TYR A 263 8.71 5.23 26.66
C TYR A 263 8.58 5.92 25.30
N PHE A 264 7.95 5.24 24.33
CA PHE A 264 8.09 5.61 22.90
C PHE A 264 7.63 7.03 22.57
N ALA A 265 6.67 7.57 23.32
CA ALA A 265 6.07 8.87 23.05
C ALA A 265 6.70 10.03 23.84
N ASP A 266 7.65 9.79 24.74
CA ASP A 266 8.13 10.80 25.71
C ASP A 266 8.57 12.11 25.06
N ASN A 267 9.41 12.03 24.02
CA ASN A 267 9.90 13.23 23.34
C ASN A 267 8.76 14.02 22.69
N LEU A 268 7.85 13.32 22.02
CA LEU A 268 6.74 13.96 21.31
C LEU A 268 5.72 14.54 22.30
N ALA A 269 5.45 13.84 23.40
CA ALA A 269 4.58 14.31 24.47
C ALA A 269 5.15 15.57 25.13
N GLU A 270 6.44 15.55 25.48
CA GLU A 270 7.12 16.67 26.11
C GLU A 270 7.17 17.91 25.20
N TRP A 271 7.48 17.72 23.92
CA TRP A 271 7.44 18.83 22.95
C TRP A 271 6.02 19.34 22.70
N SER A 272 5.02 18.46 22.69
CA SER A 272 3.61 18.88 22.57
C SER A 272 3.16 19.70 23.79
N ARG A 273 3.64 19.34 24.99
CA ARG A 273 3.34 20.06 26.24
C ARG A 273 4.00 21.44 26.29
N THR A 274 5.22 21.56 25.78
CA THR A 274 6.03 22.79 25.88
C THR A 274 5.81 23.77 24.73
N LEU A 275 5.59 23.28 23.51
CA LEU A 275 5.43 24.11 22.29
C LEU A 275 3.99 24.16 21.79
N GLY A 276 3.09 23.37 22.38
CA GLY A 276 1.71 23.18 21.90
C GLY A 276 1.57 22.03 20.89
N PRO A 277 0.36 21.81 20.36
CA PRO A 277 0.03 20.63 19.55
C PRO A 277 0.69 20.62 18.16
N VAL A 278 1.40 21.69 17.77
CA VAL A 278 2.03 21.83 16.45
C VAL A 278 3.43 22.40 16.61
N PHE A 279 4.43 21.71 16.07
CA PHE A 279 5.81 22.17 16.13
C PHE A 279 6.67 21.63 14.97
N ASN A 280 7.86 22.19 14.82
CA ASN A 280 8.85 21.83 13.82
C ASN A 280 10.05 21.15 14.48
N ILE A 281 10.37 19.95 14.02
CA ILE A 281 11.54 19.17 14.42
C ILE A 281 12.59 19.26 13.30
N ARG A 282 13.80 19.68 13.64
CA ARG A 282 14.94 19.67 12.69
C ARG A 282 15.82 18.47 12.97
N ILE A 283 15.92 17.55 12.00
CA ILE A 283 16.75 16.35 12.07
C ILE A 283 17.56 16.24 10.79
N MET A 284 18.87 16.13 10.91
CA MET A 284 19.82 16.07 9.79
C MET A 284 19.60 17.22 8.80
N PHE A 285 19.45 18.44 9.35
CA PHE A 285 19.21 19.68 8.60
C PHE A 285 17.87 19.76 7.84
N GLU A 286 17.02 18.75 7.93
CA GLU A 286 15.68 18.72 7.33
C GLU A 286 14.63 19.14 8.37
N ASN A 287 13.75 20.09 8.01
CA ASN A 287 12.59 20.45 8.82
C ASN A 287 11.49 19.38 8.66
N ARG A 288 10.84 19.02 9.77
CA ARG A 288 9.71 18.10 9.82
C ARG A 288 8.63 18.72 10.68
N MET A 289 7.44 18.89 10.14
CA MET A 289 6.30 19.39 10.92
C MET A 289 5.64 18.24 11.66
N PHE A 290 5.24 18.49 12.90
CA PHE A 290 4.49 17.56 13.73
C PHE A 290 3.19 18.21 14.18
N THR A 291 2.10 17.45 14.21
CA THR A 291 0.80 17.93 14.71
C THR A 291 0.03 16.85 15.47
N THR A 292 -0.68 17.24 16.52
CA THR A 292 -1.73 16.44 17.19
C THR A 292 -3.11 17.09 17.08
N GLU A 293 -3.24 18.10 16.21
CA GLU A 293 -4.47 18.86 16.02
C GLU A 293 -5.43 18.18 15.01
N PRO A 294 -6.66 17.81 15.44
CA PRO A 294 -7.65 17.14 14.59
C PRO A 294 -7.91 17.85 13.26
N GLU A 295 -8.04 19.17 13.25
CA GLU A 295 -8.30 19.91 12.00
C GLU A 295 -7.10 19.86 11.03
N HIS A 296 -5.88 19.83 11.54
CA HIS A 296 -4.69 19.64 10.70
C HIS A 296 -4.65 18.22 10.15
N ILE A 297 -4.99 17.23 10.97
CA ILE A 297 -5.04 15.82 10.56
C ILE A 297 -6.12 15.61 9.50
N LYS A 298 -7.30 16.21 9.68
CA LYS A 298 -8.38 16.25 8.68
C LYS A 298 -7.93 16.92 7.39
N SER A 299 -7.14 17.99 7.47
CA SER A 299 -6.55 18.62 6.30
C SER A 299 -5.60 17.71 5.54
N ILE A 300 -4.69 17.05 6.26
CA ILE A 300 -3.71 16.12 5.69
C ILE A 300 -4.39 14.91 5.04
N LEU A 301 -5.43 14.37 5.69
CA LEU A 301 -6.04 13.11 5.30
C LEU A 301 -7.20 13.25 4.34
N SER A 302 -7.94 14.37 4.38
CA SER A 302 -9.19 14.54 3.64
C SER A 302 -9.25 15.86 2.88
N THR A 303 -9.37 17.01 3.53
CA THR A 303 -9.75 18.26 2.82
C THR A 303 -8.68 18.73 1.83
N ASN A 304 -7.39 18.55 2.15
CA ASN A 304 -6.27 18.87 1.27
C ASN A 304 -5.51 17.61 0.81
N PHE A 305 -6.20 16.47 0.66
CA PHE A 305 -5.58 15.17 0.35
C PHE A 305 -4.59 15.21 -0.82
N ASN A 306 -4.93 15.86 -1.94
CA ASN A 306 -4.08 15.93 -3.13
C ASN A 306 -2.78 16.74 -2.92
N SER A 307 -2.71 17.55 -1.86
CA SER A 307 -1.53 18.31 -1.47
C SER A 307 -0.55 17.50 -0.62
N PHE A 308 -0.91 16.29 -0.21
CA PHE A 308 -0.09 15.42 0.63
C PHE A 308 0.12 14.03 0.00
N GLU A 309 1.33 13.52 0.12
CA GLU A 309 1.74 12.19 -0.37
C GLU A 309 2.49 11.42 0.72
N LYS A 310 2.81 10.14 0.49
CA LYS A 310 3.88 9.46 1.24
C LYS A 310 5.24 10.02 0.81
N GLY A 311 5.42 10.17 -0.49
CA GLY A 311 6.56 10.83 -1.12
C GLY A 311 7.77 9.93 -1.30
N SER A 312 8.68 10.38 -2.17
CA SER A 312 9.83 9.58 -2.64
C SER A 312 10.75 9.07 -1.53
N HIS A 313 10.87 9.83 -0.44
CA HIS A 313 11.74 9.45 0.67
C HIS A 313 11.18 8.28 1.47
N PHE A 314 9.88 8.30 1.79
CA PHE A 314 9.19 7.19 2.44
C PHE A 314 9.24 5.96 1.53
N ARG A 315 8.93 6.14 0.23
CA ARG A 315 8.99 5.06 -0.77
C ARG A 315 10.35 4.38 -0.82
N PHE A 316 11.43 5.16 -0.75
CA PHE A 316 12.79 4.64 -0.78
C PHE A 316 13.19 3.93 0.52
N GLN A 317 12.72 4.40 1.68
CA GLN A 317 13.00 3.75 2.98
C GLN A 317 12.33 2.38 3.08
N PHE A 318 11.08 2.29 2.60
CA PHE A 318 10.24 1.10 2.71
C PHE A 318 10.21 0.22 1.46
N SER A 319 10.94 0.56 0.38
CA SER A 319 10.89 -0.19 -0.88
C SER A 319 11.27 -1.65 -0.73
N SER A 320 12.20 -1.97 0.18
CA SER A 320 12.65 -3.35 0.39
C SER A 320 11.66 -4.19 1.21
N LEU A 321 10.78 -3.55 1.97
CA LEU A 321 9.74 -4.19 2.80
C LEU A 321 8.39 -4.25 2.07
N LEU A 322 7.90 -3.10 1.59
CA LEU A 322 6.54 -2.93 1.06
C LEU A 322 6.49 -2.91 -0.47
N GLY A 323 7.65 -2.81 -1.15
CA GLY A 323 7.72 -2.83 -2.60
C GLY A 323 6.87 -1.74 -3.26
N THR A 324 6.08 -2.13 -4.26
CA THR A 324 5.07 -1.27 -4.91
C THR A 324 3.66 -1.42 -4.34
N GLY A 325 3.51 -2.08 -3.19
CA GLY A 325 2.19 -2.29 -2.58
C GLY A 325 1.50 -1.02 -2.08
N ILE A 326 0.21 -1.17 -1.76
CA ILE A 326 -0.74 -0.08 -1.49
C ILE A 326 -0.28 0.95 -0.43
N PHE A 327 0.56 0.55 0.53
CA PHE A 327 1.04 1.45 1.58
C PHE A 327 2.24 2.32 1.18
N ASN A 328 2.95 1.94 0.12
CA ASN A 328 4.22 2.56 -0.28
C ASN A 328 4.12 3.43 -1.54
N VAL A 329 2.96 3.42 -2.21
CA VAL A 329 2.72 4.14 -3.46
C VAL A 329 1.75 5.31 -3.30
N ASP A 330 1.82 6.22 -4.26
CA ASP A 330 1.02 7.44 -4.34
C ASP A 330 0.30 7.53 -5.70
N ASP A 331 -0.62 8.49 -5.79
CA ASP A 331 -1.32 8.88 -7.03
C ASP A 331 -1.96 7.71 -7.77
N ASP A 332 -1.72 7.56 -9.08
CA ASP A 332 -2.48 6.64 -9.93
C ASP A 332 -2.18 5.17 -9.63
N LEU A 333 -0.94 4.84 -9.26
CA LEU A 333 -0.61 3.48 -8.83
C LEU A 333 -1.30 3.13 -7.51
N TRP A 334 -1.41 4.10 -6.58
CA TRP A 334 -2.22 3.90 -5.37
C TRP A 334 -3.70 3.73 -5.70
N LYS A 335 -4.26 4.53 -6.60
CA LYS A 335 -5.67 4.39 -7.04
C LYS A 335 -5.91 3.03 -7.68
N PHE A 336 -4.97 2.53 -8.47
CA PHE A 336 -5.04 1.18 -9.06
C PHE A 336 -5.11 0.10 -7.98
N HIS A 337 -4.15 0.07 -7.05
CA HIS A 337 -4.18 -0.89 -5.94
C HIS A 337 -5.45 -0.77 -5.09
N ARG A 338 -5.86 0.46 -4.78
CA ARG A 338 -7.07 0.72 -3.98
C ARG A 338 -8.34 0.30 -4.73
N GLY A 339 -8.40 0.53 -6.04
CA GLY A 339 -9.52 0.17 -6.90
C GLY A 339 -9.72 -1.33 -6.99
N ILE A 340 -8.63 -2.11 -7.01
CA ILE A 340 -8.69 -3.58 -6.96
C ILE A 340 -9.00 -4.07 -5.54
N SER A 341 -8.35 -3.52 -4.50
CA SER A 341 -8.55 -4.08 -3.15
C SER A 341 -9.90 -3.72 -2.53
N ARG A 342 -10.45 -2.52 -2.78
CA ARG A 342 -11.65 -2.04 -2.09
C ARG A 342 -12.89 -2.94 -2.28
N PRO A 343 -13.24 -3.42 -3.48
CA PRO A 343 -14.39 -4.31 -3.67
C PRO A 343 -14.33 -5.59 -2.84
N PHE A 344 -13.14 -6.11 -2.56
CA PHE A 344 -12.98 -7.31 -1.75
C PHE A 344 -13.36 -7.10 -0.29
N PHE A 345 -13.06 -5.93 0.27
CA PHE A 345 -13.37 -5.59 1.67
C PHE A 345 -14.75 -4.95 1.84
N THR A 346 -15.68 -5.25 0.92
CA THR A 346 -17.10 -4.91 1.10
C THR A 346 -17.75 -5.89 2.07
N LYS A 347 -18.83 -5.45 2.71
CA LYS A 347 -19.45 -6.16 3.84
C LYS A 347 -19.92 -7.57 3.47
N GLU A 348 -20.34 -7.75 2.23
CA GLU A 348 -20.88 -8.98 1.68
C GLU A 348 -19.80 -10.09 1.65
N ARG A 349 -18.55 -9.75 1.34
CA ARG A 349 -17.43 -10.70 1.21
C ARG A 349 -16.66 -10.99 2.50
N ILE A 350 -16.84 -10.16 3.53
CA ILE A 350 -16.22 -10.38 4.86
C ILE A 350 -17.09 -11.33 5.72
N SER A 351 -18.17 -11.87 5.14
CA SER A 351 -19.21 -12.65 5.82
C SER A 351 -18.90 -14.13 6.05
N ASP A 352 -17.66 -14.59 5.85
CA ASP A 352 -17.28 -15.95 6.25
C ASP A 352 -17.08 -16.01 7.78
N LEU A 353 -18.15 -16.35 8.49
CA LEU A 353 -18.15 -16.56 9.95
C LEU A 353 -17.19 -17.69 10.35
N GLN A 354 -17.06 -18.72 9.51
CA GLN A 354 -16.40 -19.96 9.88
C GLN A 354 -14.91 -19.73 10.12
N GLY A 355 -14.25 -18.95 9.26
CA GLY A 355 -12.84 -18.59 9.44
C GLY A 355 -12.58 -17.88 10.78
N TYR A 356 -13.45 -16.96 11.20
CA TYR A 356 -13.27 -16.30 12.50
C TYR A 356 -13.41 -17.26 13.68
N ILE A 357 -14.45 -18.11 13.66
CA ILE A 357 -14.76 -19.03 14.76
C ILE A 357 -13.67 -20.08 14.89
N GLN A 358 -13.34 -20.76 13.79
CA GLN A 358 -12.38 -21.86 13.77
C GLN A 358 -11.01 -21.43 14.31
N HIS A 359 -10.46 -20.32 13.79
CA HIS A 359 -9.16 -19.83 14.22
C HIS A 359 -9.16 -19.32 15.66
N SER A 360 -10.28 -18.72 16.11
CA SER A 360 -10.44 -18.30 17.51
C SER A 360 -10.46 -19.50 18.46
N ASP A 361 -11.19 -20.56 18.11
CA ASP A 361 -11.25 -21.79 18.89
C ASP A 361 -9.90 -22.48 18.99
N MET A 362 -9.19 -22.59 17.87
CA MET A 362 -7.84 -23.15 17.83
C MET A 362 -6.89 -22.39 18.75
N ALA A 363 -6.98 -21.05 18.80
CA ALA A 363 -6.14 -20.23 19.65
C ALA A 363 -6.52 -20.34 21.13
N VAL A 364 -7.81 -20.28 21.47
CA VAL A 364 -8.31 -20.36 22.85
C VAL A 364 -7.96 -21.69 23.50
N VAL A 365 -7.99 -22.80 22.75
CA VAL A 365 -7.58 -24.14 23.26
C VAL A 365 -6.10 -24.19 23.68
N ARG A 366 -5.24 -23.30 23.15
CA ARG A 366 -3.82 -23.24 23.54
C ARG A 366 -3.61 -22.62 24.92
N VAL A 367 -4.58 -21.86 25.43
CA VAL A 367 -4.49 -21.20 26.73
C VAL A 367 -4.75 -22.23 27.84
N LYS A 368 -3.76 -22.44 28.71
CA LYS A 368 -3.88 -23.32 29.87
C LYS A 368 -4.17 -22.49 31.13
N SER A 369 -5.18 -22.90 31.89
CA SER A 369 -5.57 -22.22 33.13
C SER A 369 -4.39 -22.12 34.11
N GLY A 370 -4.15 -20.94 34.66
CA GLY A 370 -3.11 -20.68 35.68
C GLY A 370 -1.66 -20.63 35.19
N CYS A 371 -1.38 -21.00 33.93
CA CYS A 371 -0.03 -20.97 33.37
C CYS A 371 0.26 -19.63 32.68
N PRO A 372 1.44 -19.01 32.91
CA PRO A 372 1.87 -17.86 32.12
C PRO A 372 1.96 -18.20 30.63
N ILE A 373 1.42 -17.31 29.79
CA ILE A 373 1.49 -17.39 28.33
C ILE A 373 1.87 -16.02 27.76
N ASP A 374 2.76 -15.99 26.76
CA ASP A 374 2.95 -14.80 25.93
C ASP A 374 1.75 -14.65 25.00
N PHE A 375 0.78 -13.85 25.45
CA PHE A 375 -0.46 -13.63 24.74
C PHE A 375 -0.22 -12.95 23.38
N GLN A 376 0.81 -12.09 23.27
CA GLN A 376 1.16 -11.44 22.01
C GLN A 376 1.62 -12.47 20.97
N ASP A 377 2.44 -13.45 21.34
CA ASP A 377 2.85 -14.52 20.42
C ASP A 377 1.64 -15.36 19.98
N LEU A 378 0.77 -15.75 20.93
CA LEU A 378 -0.45 -16.50 20.64
C LEU A 378 -1.33 -15.78 19.61
N VAL A 379 -1.66 -14.52 19.85
CA VAL A 379 -2.53 -13.78 18.93
C VAL A 379 -1.82 -13.41 17.62
N SER A 380 -0.49 -13.35 17.60
CA SER A 380 0.27 -13.17 16.36
C SER A 380 0.20 -14.39 15.44
N ARG A 381 0.12 -15.60 16.01
CA ARG A 381 -0.12 -16.85 15.29
C ARG A 381 -1.56 -16.96 14.81
N TYR A 382 -2.52 -16.64 15.68
CA TYR A 382 -3.94 -16.57 15.32
C TYR A 382 -4.18 -15.64 14.12
N THR A 383 -3.67 -14.41 14.18
CA THR A 383 -3.88 -13.45 13.08
C THR A 383 -3.14 -13.83 11.80
N LEU A 384 -1.98 -14.51 11.92
CA LEU A 384 -1.27 -15.05 10.76
C LEU A 384 -2.07 -16.17 10.10
N ASP A 385 -2.53 -17.17 10.86
CA ASP A 385 -3.30 -18.31 10.36
C ASP A 385 -4.61 -17.83 9.73
N TRP A 386 -5.33 -16.92 10.41
CA TRP A 386 -6.54 -16.31 9.85
C TRP A 386 -6.25 -15.56 8.55
N ALA A 387 -5.19 -14.75 8.49
CA ALA A 387 -4.89 -13.95 7.30
C ALA A 387 -4.49 -14.82 6.12
N THR A 388 -3.64 -15.83 6.32
CA THR A 388 -3.22 -16.71 5.24
C THR A 388 -4.36 -17.59 4.75
N ASP A 389 -5.22 -18.06 5.65
CA ASP A 389 -6.36 -18.90 5.30
C ASP A 389 -7.45 -18.08 4.60
N VAL A 390 -7.99 -17.06 5.26
CA VAL A 390 -9.15 -16.31 4.76
C VAL A 390 -8.79 -15.39 3.59
N LEU A 391 -7.63 -14.73 3.59
CA LEU A 391 -7.27 -13.81 2.51
C LEU A 391 -6.57 -14.52 1.34
N PHE A 392 -5.81 -15.58 1.59
CA PHE A 392 -4.98 -16.20 0.55
C PHE A 392 -5.38 -17.66 0.22
N GLY A 393 -6.25 -18.27 1.03
CA GLY A 393 -6.68 -19.65 0.86
C GLY A 393 -5.58 -20.65 1.15
N ALA A 394 -4.72 -20.35 2.14
CA ALA A 394 -3.62 -21.19 2.57
C ALA A 394 -3.52 -21.21 4.10
N ASN A 395 -3.88 -22.33 4.72
CA ASN A 395 -3.68 -22.53 6.15
C ASN A 395 -2.22 -22.92 6.44
N VAL A 396 -1.53 -22.11 7.25
CA VAL A 396 -0.10 -22.31 7.59
C VAL A 396 0.12 -22.98 8.95
N GLY A 397 -0.95 -23.18 9.72
CA GLY A 397 -0.94 -23.94 10.98
C GLY A 397 0.03 -23.42 12.05
N SER A 398 0.31 -22.12 12.09
CA SER A 398 1.28 -21.53 13.01
C SER A 398 0.87 -21.67 14.48
N LEU A 399 -0.43 -21.76 14.78
CA LEU A 399 -0.97 -22.06 16.12
C LEU A 399 -0.58 -23.45 16.65
N GLY A 400 -0.31 -24.40 15.75
CA GLY A 400 0.16 -25.75 16.10
C GLY A 400 1.63 -25.78 16.56
N GLY A 401 2.36 -24.69 16.36
CA GLY A 401 3.76 -24.56 16.78
C GLY A 401 3.95 -24.46 18.31
N THR A 402 5.21 -24.57 18.72
CA THR A 402 5.61 -24.41 20.12
C THR A 402 5.52 -22.95 20.55
N LEU A 403 4.77 -22.68 21.62
CA LEU A 403 4.66 -21.34 22.20
C LEU A 403 5.91 -21.02 23.06
N PRO A 404 6.31 -19.75 23.19
CA PRO A 404 7.37 -19.32 24.10
C PRO A 404 7.10 -19.75 25.54
N SER A 405 8.16 -20.15 26.26
CA SER A 405 8.10 -20.54 27.67
C SER A 405 8.89 -19.57 28.54
N PRO A 406 8.44 -19.25 29.77
CA PRO A 406 9.14 -18.37 30.71
C PRO A 406 10.58 -18.82 31.04
N SER A 407 10.85 -20.13 30.98
CA SER A 407 12.16 -20.72 31.28
C SER A 407 13.20 -20.53 30.17
N SER A 408 12.75 -20.18 28.97
CA SER A 408 13.60 -19.87 27.81
C SER A 408 13.10 -18.61 27.10
N PRO A 409 13.05 -17.45 27.79
CA PRO A 409 12.62 -16.21 27.17
C PRO A 409 13.67 -15.79 26.16
N GLY A 410 13.34 -15.91 24.87
CA GLY A 410 14.22 -15.44 23.82
C GLY A 410 15.46 -16.30 23.55
N MET A 411 15.48 -17.59 23.93
CA MET A 411 16.45 -18.48 23.24
C MET A 411 16.11 -18.42 21.74
N PRO A 412 17.04 -18.00 20.87
CA PRO A 412 16.89 -18.28 19.47
C PRO A 412 16.83 -19.80 19.40
N MET A 413 15.63 -20.38 19.16
CA MET A 413 15.56 -21.72 18.60
C MET A 413 16.64 -21.75 17.53
N SER A 414 17.58 -22.69 17.64
CA SER A 414 18.59 -22.91 16.61
C SER A 414 17.91 -22.76 15.26
N ASP A 415 18.46 -21.92 14.38
CA ASP A 415 17.85 -21.60 13.08
C ASP A 415 17.50 -22.86 12.27
N SER A 416 18.11 -24.01 12.61
CA SER A 416 17.82 -25.34 12.06
C SER A 416 16.44 -25.92 12.38
N ASN A 417 15.79 -25.54 13.48
CA ASN A 417 14.55 -26.18 13.98
C ASN A 417 13.31 -25.28 13.91
N LEU A 418 13.40 -24.11 13.27
CA LEU A 418 12.28 -23.19 13.12
C LEU A 418 11.27 -23.71 12.09
N THR A 419 9.98 -23.69 12.44
CA THR A 419 8.93 -23.87 11.45
C THR A 419 8.97 -22.71 10.43
N PRO A 420 8.49 -22.90 9.18
CA PRO A 420 8.43 -21.81 8.21
C PRO A 420 7.67 -20.58 8.72
N ALA A 421 6.62 -20.77 9.52
CA ALA A 421 5.86 -19.69 10.14
C ALA A 421 6.69 -18.94 11.21
N ASP A 422 7.43 -19.65 12.07
CA ASP A 422 8.29 -19.00 13.07
C ASP A 422 9.43 -18.20 12.41
N ALA A 423 10.02 -18.77 11.35
CA ALA A 423 11.05 -18.08 10.56
C ALA A 423 10.49 -16.83 9.87
N PHE A 424 9.27 -16.90 9.33
CA PHE A 424 8.55 -15.75 8.79
C PHE A 424 8.35 -14.68 9.87
N MET A 425 7.74 -15.01 11.02
CA MET A 425 7.39 -14.03 12.05
C MET A 425 8.62 -13.28 12.58
N ARG A 426 9.70 -14.01 12.91
CA ARG A 426 10.97 -13.42 13.38
C ARG A 426 11.59 -12.49 12.34
N SER A 427 11.67 -12.98 11.10
CA SER A 427 12.31 -12.21 10.02
C SER A 427 11.49 -11.00 9.61
N PHE A 428 10.16 -11.12 9.63
CA PHE A 428 9.26 -10.04 9.28
C PHE A 428 9.34 -8.91 10.31
N GLN A 429 9.25 -9.21 11.60
CA GLN A 429 9.40 -8.21 12.67
C GLN A 429 10.76 -7.52 12.61
N ALA A 430 11.84 -8.25 12.32
CA ALA A 430 13.17 -7.67 12.13
C ALA A 430 13.23 -6.72 10.93
N ALA A 431 12.59 -7.10 9.80
CA ALA A 431 12.51 -6.27 8.61
C ALA A 431 11.74 -4.95 8.88
N GLU A 432 10.63 -5.02 9.62
CA GLU A 432 9.85 -3.85 10.00
C GLU A 432 10.59 -2.92 10.96
N MET A 433 11.26 -3.49 11.97
CA MET A 433 12.10 -2.73 12.89
C MET A 433 13.20 -1.97 12.13
N GLN A 434 13.90 -2.66 11.24
CA GLN A 434 14.95 -2.06 10.44
C GLN A 434 14.40 -0.96 9.50
N ALA A 435 13.25 -1.18 8.85
CA ALA A 435 12.59 -0.18 8.02
C ALA A 435 12.15 1.06 8.84
N SER A 436 11.67 0.86 10.06
CA SER A 436 11.35 1.95 10.99
C SER A 436 12.61 2.75 11.37
N MET A 437 13.73 2.08 11.64
CA MET A 437 15.00 2.74 11.92
C MET A 437 15.48 3.62 10.76
N ARG A 438 15.32 3.20 9.51
CA ARG A 438 15.64 4.04 8.34
C ARG A 438 14.90 5.38 8.36
N THR A 439 13.64 5.38 8.79
CA THR A 439 12.81 6.59 8.91
C THR A 439 13.34 7.56 9.96
N ARG A 440 13.87 7.03 11.07
CA ARG A 440 14.46 7.82 12.17
C ARG A 440 15.71 8.54 11.71
N PHE A 441 16.63 7.84 11.03
CA PHE A 441 17.88 8.43 10.50
C PHE A 441 17.68 9.37 9.29
N GLY A 442 16.50 9.38 8.67
CA GLY A 442 16.18 10.33 7.61
C GLY A 442 17.03 10.14 6.36
N PRO A 443 17.37 11.21 5.61
CA PRO A 443 18.13 11.14 4.35
C PRO A 443 19.42 10.32 4.37
N LEU A 444 20.11 10.25 5.52
CA LEU A 444 21.40 9.59 5.65
C LEU A 444 21.32 8.10 6.01
N TRP A 445 20.12 7.53 6.17
CA TRP A 445 19.96 6.11 6.49
C TRP A 445 20.77 5.15 5.59
N PRO A 446 20.97 5.39 4.27
CA PRO A 446 21.75 4.48 3.44
C PRO A 446 23.21 4.35 3.88
N LEU A 447 23.77 5.37 4.52
CA LEU A 447 25.15 5.35 5.03
C LEU A 447 25.34 4.37 6.18
N LEU A 448 24.25 3.95 6.84
CA LEU A 448 24.29 2.91 7.87
C LEU A 448 24.25 1.49 7.26
N GLU A 449 23.92 1.38 5.97
CA GLU A 449 23.75 0.14 5.23
C GLU A 449 24.72 0.06 4.03
N LEU A 450 25.99 0.38 4.27
CA LEU A 450 27.07 0.32 3.28
C LEU A 450 27.40 -1.09 2.82
N ARG A 451 27.25 -2.09 3.70
CA ARG A 451 27.55 -3.50 3.38
C ARG A 451 26.43 -4.14 2.55
N ARG A 452 25.20 -4.10 3.04
CA ARG A 452 24.03 -4.74 2.42
C ARG A 452 22.75 -4.01 2.80
N ASP A 453 21.68 -4.29 2.06
CA ASP A 453 20.32 -3.88 2.41
C ASP A 453 19.78 -4.83 3.50
N GLU A 454 19.76 -4.35 4.75
CA GLU A 454 19.39 -5.18 5.91
C GLU A 454 17.91 -5.59 5.87
N VAL A 455 17.01 -4.70 5.43
CA VAL A 455 15.60 -5.05 5.25
C VAL A 455 15.44 -6.14 4.20
N LYS A 456 16.14 -6.04 3.06
CA LYS A 456 16.09 -7.06 2.02
C LYS A 456 16.64 -8.41 2.50
N HIS A 457 17.64 -8.40 3.38
CA HIS A 457 18.16 -9.61 4.01
C HIS A 457 17.09 -10.30 4.86
N HIS A 458 16.42 -9.55 5.74
CA HIS A 458 15.32 -10.07 6.56
C HIS A 458 14.08 -10.45 5.75
N MET A 459 13.87 -9.86 4.57
CA MET A 459 12.76 -10.23 3.69
C MET A 459 12.99 -11.53 2.91
N ALA A 460 14.20 -12.11 2.90
CA ALA A 460 14.44 -13.34 2.16
C ALA A 460 13.64 -14.55 2.70
N PRO A 461 13.60 -14.85 4.01
CA PRO A 461 12.70 -15.86 4.58
C PRO A 461 11.22 -15.55 4.34
N VAL A 462 10.85 -14.27 4.40
CA VAL A 462 9.47 -13.81 4.15
C VAL A 462 9.04 -14.14 2.73
N TYR A 463 9.89 -13.86 1.74
CA TYR A 463 9.62 -14.21 0.35
C TYR A 463 9.58 -15.73 0.12
N LYS A 464 10.44 -16.49 0.81
CA LYS A 464 10.40 -17.96 0.77
C LYS A 464 9.06 -18.50 1.32
N PHE A 465 8.49 -17.84 2.32
CA PHE A 465 7.20 -18.19 2.91
C PHE A 465 6.00 -17.83 2.02
N VAL A 466 5.96 -16.62 1.43
CA VAL A 466 4.80 -16.18 0.62
C VAL A 466 4.78 -16.72 -0.80
N THR A 467 5.95 -17.06 -1.39
CA THR A 467 6.02 -17.47 -2.80
C THR A 467 5.20 -18.73 -3.09
N PRO A 468 5.25 -19.80 -2.27
CA PRO A 468 4.39 -20.97 -2.47
C PRO A 468 2.90 -20.63 -2.43
N ILE A 469 2.46 -19.79 -1.49
CA ILE A 469 1.05 -19.36 -1.36
C ILE A 469 0.59 -18.69 -2.66
N ILE A 470 1.42 -17.79 -3.22
CA ILE A 470 1.11 -17.10 -4.48
C ILE A 470 1.06 -18.08 -5.65
N ARG A 471 2.00 -19.02 -5.74
CA ARG A 471 2.01 -20.02 -6.81
C ARG A 471 0.75 -20.90 -6.77
N THR A 472 0.34 -21.34 -5.58
CA THR A 472 -0.89 -22.13 -5.41
C THR A 472 -2.13 -21.33 -5.84
N ALA A 473 -2.22 -20.05 -5.49
CA ALA A 473 -3.33 -19.21 -5.92
C ALA A 473 -3.36 -18.97 -7.44
N VAL A 474 -2.20 -18.79 -8.08
CA VAL A 474 -2.10 -18.67 -9.54
C VAL A 474 -2.57 -19.96 -10.22
N GLU A 475 -2.12 -21.12 -9.74
CA GLU A 475 -2.53 -22.41 -10.29
C GLU A 475 -4.03 -22.67 -10.08
N ARG A 476 -4.56 -22.36 -8.88
CA ARG A 476 -6.00 -22.47 -8.57
C ARG A 476 -6.86 -21.59 -9.50
N ASN A 477 -6.42 -20.39 -9.85
CA ASN A 477 -7.16 -19.54 -10.78
C ASN A 477 -7.07 -20.06 -12.22
N ARG A 478 -5.94 -20.63 -12.61
CA ARG A 478 -5.79 -21.25 -13.93
C ARG A 478 -6.78 -22.41 -14.10
N THR A 479 -6.85 -23.32 -13.14
CA THR A 479 -7.78 -24.46 -13.20
C THR A 479 -9.25 -24.01 -13.17
N ARG A 480 -9.60 -22.99 -12.37
CA ARG A 480 -10.97 -22.40 -12.38
C ARG A 480 -11.36 -21.82 -13.74
N ASN A 481 -10.45 -21.09 -14.38
CA ASN A 481 -10.68 -20.52 -15.70
C ASN A 481 -10.88 -21.62 -16.77
N GLU A 482 -10.14 -22.71 -16.67
CA GLU A 482 -10.29 -23.89 -17.54
C GLU A 482 -11.65 -24.59 -17.31
N ALA A 483 -12.10 -24.68 -16.05
CA ALA A 483 -13.37 -25.32 -15.68
C ALA A 483 -14.64 -24.49 -15.95
N LYS A 484 -14.52 -23.22 -16.37
CA LYS A 484 -15.64 -22.25 -16.54
C LYS A 484 -16.58 -22.13 -15.32
N GLN A 485 -16.09 -22.48 -14.12
CA GLN A 485 -16.80 -22.29 -12.86
C GLN A 485 -16.23 -21.05 -12.19
N ALA A 486 -17.00 -19.98 -12.15
CA ALA A 486 -16.65 -18.81 -11.35
C ALA A 486 -17.90 -18.32 -10.65
N ASP A 487 -18.15 -18.86 -9.46
CA ASP A 487 -18.87 -18.05 -8.47
C ASP A 487 -17.86 -17.10 -7.83
N VAL A 488 -18.24 -15.82 -7.83
CA VAL A 488 -17.40 -14.70 -7.41
C VAL A 488 -17.34 -14.60 -5.88
N GLU A 489 -18.30 -15.23 -5.19
CA GLU A 489 -18.43 -15.25 -3.72
C GLU A 489 -17.40 -16.15 -3.03
N GLU A 490 -16.89 -17.19 -3.71
CA GLU A 490 -15.90 -18.13 -3.13
C GLU A 490 -14.43 -17.72 -3.36
N LEU A 491 -14.17 -16.56 -3.94
CA LEU A 491 -12.79 -16.13 -4.24
C LEU A 491 -12.12 -15.55 -2.99
N THR A 492 -10.89 -15.97 -2.71
CA THR A 492 -10.04 -15.29 -1.73
C THR A 492 -9.51 -13.96 -2.27
N PHE A 493 -8.96 -13.11 -1.41
CA PHE A 493 -8.38 -11.84 -1.84
C PHE A 493 -7.25 -12.06 -2.85
N LEU A 494 -6.41 -13.08 -2.61
CA LEU A 494 -5.32 -13.39 -3.52
C LEU A 494 -5.83 -13.90 -4.87
N ASP A 495 -6.90 -14.69 -4.90
CA ASP A 495 -7.51 -15.11 -6.16
C ASP A 495 -8.04 -13.91 -6.94
N TYR A 496 -8.73 -13.02 -6.24
CA TYR A 496 -9.22 -11.78 -6.83
C TYR A 496 -8.08 -10.92 -7.39
N LEU A 497 -6.93 -10.83 -6.71
CA LEU A 497 -5.76 -10.14 -7.22
C LEU A 497 -5.18 -10.79 -8.49
N VAL A 498 -5.07 -12.11 -8.52
CA VAL A 498 -4.55 -12.87 -9.67
C VAL A 498 -5.39 -12.63 -10.93
N GLN A 499 -6.70 -12.42 -10.78
CA GLN A 499 -7.58 -12.07 -11.91
C GLN A 499 -7.26 -10.70 -12.53
N HIS A 500 -6.66 -9.79 -11.76
CA HIS A 500 -6.38 -8.42 -12.20
C HIS A 500 -4.91 -8.20 -12.60
N THR A 501 -3.98 -9.05 -12.17
CA THR A 501 -2.56 -8.94 -12.51
C THR A 501 -1.86 -10.30 -12.52
N GLN A 502 -0.99 -10.49 -13.51
CA GLN A 502 -0.10 -11.65 -13.63
C GLN A 502 1.35 -11.31 -13.22
N ASP A 503 1.61 -10.06 -12.80
CA ASP A 503 2.93 -9.66 -12.33
C ASP A 503 3.20 -10.26 -10.93
N MET A 504 4.07 -11.25 -10.89
CA MET A 504 4.51 -11.91 -9.65
C MET A 504 5.11 -10.96 -8.62
N THR A 505 5.73 -9.86 -9.04
CA THR A 505 6.26 -8.84 -8.13
C THR A 505 5.10 -8.10 -7.47
N MET A 506 4.12 -7.68 -8.26
CA MET A 506 2.94 -6.99 -7.76
C MET A 506 2.10 -7.88 -6.83
N LEU A 507 1.90 -9.16 -7.20
CA LEU A 507 1.22 -10.14 -6.36
C LEU A 507 1.93 -10.30 -5.02
N ARG A 508 3.25 -10.52 -5.04
CA ARG A 508 4.06 -10.66 -3.83
C ARG A 508 4.02 -9.42 -2.95
N ASP A 509 4.20 -8.24 -3.53
CA ASP A 509 4.20 -6.99 -2.80
C ASP A 509 2.80 -6.73 -2.19
N ALA A 510 1.71 -7.03 -2.91
CA ALA A 510 0.35 -6.93 -2.39
C ALA A 510 0.07 -7.93 -1.24
N THR A 511 0.50 -9.19 -1.36
CA THR A 511 0.38 -10.22 -0.31
C THR A 511 1.12 -9.78 0.95
N VAL A 512 2.36 -9.32 0.83
CA VAL A 512 3.16 -8.82 1.97
C VAL A 512 2.49 -7.61 2.62
N ASN A 513 1.99 -6.66 1.82
CA ASN A 513 1.28 -5.49 2.37
C ASN A 513 0.03 -5.93 3.15
N MET A 514 -0.72 -6.90 2.65
CA MET A 514 -1.91 -7.38 3.35
C MET A 514 -1.58 -8.14 4.65
N LEU A 515 -0.44 -8.84 4.70
CA LEU A 515 0.08 -9.44 5.94
C LEU A 515 0.44 -8.38 6.98
N VAL A 516 1.14 -7.30 6.61
CA VAL A 516 1.39 -6.16 7.54
C VAL A 516 0.07 -5.61 8.07
N ALA A 517 -0.92 -5.43 7.19
CA ALA A 517 -2.20 -4.84 7.56
C ALA A 517 -3.01 -5.72 8.52
N GLY A 518 -3.18 -7.00 8.18
CA GLY A 518 -4.08 -7.91 8.87
C GLY A 518 -3.48 -8.60 10.10
N ARG A 519 -2.16 -8.79 10.15
CA ARG A 519 -1.48 -9.49 11.25
C ARG A 519 -1.13 -8.55 12.40
N ASP A 520 -0.23 -7.60 12.15
CA ASP A 520 0.48 -6.90 13.23
C ASP A 520 -0.43 -5.91 13.96
N THR A 521 -1.36 -5.28 13.23
CA THR A 521 -2.31 -4.33 13.84
C THR A 521 -3.33 -5.02 14.76
N ASN A 522 -3.87 -6.18 14.34
CA ASN A 522 -4.80 -6.97 15.15
C ASN A 522 -4.12 -7.71 16.30
N THR A 523 -2.90 -8.20 16.08
CA THR A 523 -2.06 -8.75 17.16
C THR A 523 -1.94 -7.75 18.30
N PHE A 524 -1.62 -6.50 17.97
CA PHE A 524 -1.50 -5.45 18.98
C PHE A 524 -2.84 -5.08 19.60
N LEU A 525 -3.91 -4.94 18.79
CA LEU A 525 -5.26 -4.64 19.30
C LEU A 525 -5.71 -5.67 20.34
N LEU A 526 -5.60 -6.96 20.03
CA LEU A 526 -5.98 -8.04 20.95
C LEU A 526 -5.10 -8.05 22.19
N SER A 527 -3.79 -7.89 22.03
CA SER A 527 -2.87 -7.82 23.17
C SER A 527 -3.17 -6.62 24.07
N ALA A 528 -3.45 -5.45 23.49
CA ALA A 528 -3.84 -4.26 24.23
C ALA A 528 -5.20 -4.38 24.91
N ALA A 529 -6.16 -5.07 24.30
CA ALA A 529 -7.44 -5.35 24.92
C ALA A 529 -7.24 -6.22 26.17
N ILE A 530 -6.47 -7.31 26.06
CA ILE A 530 -6.15 -8.16 27.22
C ILE A 530 -5.36 -7.42 28.30
N TYR A 531 -4.41 -6.57 27.92
CA TYR A 531 -3.71 -5.71 28.88
C TYR A 531 -4.70 -4.79 29.63
N GLY A 532 -5.62 -4.12 28.91
CA GLY A 532 -6.66 -3.30 29.52
C GLY A 532 -7.60 -4.10 30.43
N LEU A 533 -8.02 -5.29 30.02
CA LEU A 533 -8.88 -6.14 30.84
C LEU A 533 -8.19 -6.66 32.11
N ALA A 534 -6.89 -6.98 32.04
CA ALA A 534 -6.10 -7.42 33.19
C ALA A 534 -5.90 -6.30 34.23
N GLU A 535 -5.74 -5.05 33.78
CA GLU A 535 -5.58 -3.90 34.68
C GLU A 535 -6.93 -3.37 35.22
N HIS A 536 -8.05 -3.76 34.60
CA HIS A 536 -9.38 -3.27 34.94
C HIS A 536 -10.40 -4.41 35.12
N PRO A 537 -10.34 -5.16 36.25
CA PRO A 537 -11.20 -6.32 36.48
C PRO A 537 -12.70 -6.02 36.39
N SER A 538 -13.15 -4.83 36.80
CA SER A 538 -14.56 -4.42 36.67
C SER A 538 -15.02 -4.33 35.21
N VAL A 539 -14.14 -3.90 34.31
CA VAL A 539 -14.40 -3.87 32.86
C VAL A 539 -14.48 -5.29 32.31
N LEU A 540 -13.56 -6.17 32.74
CA LEU A 540 -13.56 -7.60 32.39
C LEU A 540 -14.87 -8.28 32.81
N SER A 541 -15.28 -8.14 34.08
CA SER A 541 -16.51 -8.77 34.58
C SER A 541 -17.74 -8.30 33.82
N ARG A 542 -17.87 -6.99 33.54
CA ARG A 542 -19.01 -6.45 32.78
C ARG A 542 -19.00 -6.89 31.31
N LEU A 543 -17.83 -6.93 30.68
CA LEU A 543 -17.71 -7.42 29.31
C LEU A 543 -18.06 -8.90 29.20
N ARG A 544 -17.57 -9.71 30.14
CA ARG A 544 -17.90 -11.14 30.20
C ARG A 544 -19.41 -11.33 30.42
N ALA A 545 -20.04 -10.56 31.30
CA ALA A 545 -21.49 -10.61 31.50
C ALA A 545 -22.27 -10.32 30.20
N GLU A 546 -21.94 -9.25 29.46
CA GLU A 546 -22.59 -8.97 28.16
C GLU A 546 -22.47 -10.14 27.18
N ILE A 547 -21.30 -10.80 27.14
CA ILE A 547 -21.05 -11.94 26.26
C ILE A 547 -21.84 -13.18 26.69
N LEU A 548 -21.89 -13.49 27.99
CA LEU A 548 -22.61 -14.65 28.52
C LEU A 548 -24.12 -14.47 28.43
N ASP A 549 -24.64 -13.26 28.67
CA ASP A 549 -26.05 -12.96 28.50
C ASP A 549 -26.51 -13.15 27.04
N ALA A 550 -25.65 -12.80 26.08
CA ALA A 550 -25.95 -12.92 24.66
C ALA A 550 -25.80 -14.35 24.11
N PHE A 551 -24.80 -15.11 24.56
CA PHE A 551 -24.40 -16.38 23.91
C PHE A 551 -24.16 -17.56 24.85
N GLY A 552 -24.26 -17.37 26.17
CA GLY A 552 -23.83 -18.36 27.16
C GLY A 552 -22.35 -18.75 27.01
N THR A 553 -21.98 -19.92 27.54
CA THR A 553 -20.57 -20.40 27.61
C THR A 553 -20.08 -21.11 26.33
N SER A 554 -20.94 -21.30 25.34
CA SER A 554 -20.63 -22.06 24.12
C SER A 554 -21.30 -21.56 22.84
N GLY A 555 -22.32 -20.70 22.94
CA GLY A 555 -23.07 -20.20 21.79
C GLY A 555 -22.17 -19.46 20.80
N THR A 556 -22.52 -19.60 19.51
CA THR A 556 -21.75 -19.05 18.39
C THR A 556 -22.41 -17.78 17.88
N PRO A 557 -21.71 -16.63 17.90
CA PRO A 557 -22.30 -15.37 17.45
C PRO A 557 -22.42 -15.29 15.92
N THR A 558 -23.45 -14.62 15.42
CA THR A 558 -23.59 -14.22 14.02
C THR A 558 -23.10 -12.78 13.79
N PHE A 559 -22.88 -12.37 12.53
CA PHE A 559 -22.54 -10.98 12.21
C PHE A 559 -23.63 -9.97 12.57
N HIS A 560 -24.88 -10.40 12.69
CA HIS A 560 -25.97 -9.54 13.15
C HIS A 560 -25.79 -9.26 14.65
N ASP A 561 -25.51 -10.31 15.42
CA ASP A 561 -25.34 -10.24 16.87
C ASP A 561 -24.16 -9.37 17.27
N LEU A 562 -23.08 -9.35 16.48
CA LEU A 562 -21.93 -8.50 16.79
C LEU A 562 -22.27 -7.01 16.91
N ARG A 563 -23.36 -6.56 16.29
CA ARG A 563 -23.80 -5.16 16.35
C ARG A 563 -24.55 -4.84 17.65
N THR A 564 -25.04 -5.84 18.36
CA THR A 564 -25.78 -5.65 19.61
C THR A 564 -24.86 -5.54 20.81
N LEU A 565 -23.61 -6.03 20.70
CA LEU A 565 -22.56 -5.99 21.73
C LEU A 565 -21.93 -4.58 21.87
N LYS A 566 -22.72 -3.65 22.40
CA LYS A 566 -22.35 -2.24 22.51
C LYS A 566 -21.17 -2.04 23.45
N TYR A 567 -21.13 -2.76 24.57
CA TYR A 567 -20.05 -2.62 25.54
C TYR A 567 -18.74 -3.23 25.02
N LEU A 568 -18.76 -4.39 24.36
CA LEU A 568 -17.61 -4.92 23.65
C LEU A 568 -17.06 -3.93 22.62
N ARG A 569 -17.93 -3.31 21.82
CA ARG A 569 -17.50 -2.28 20.87
C ARG A 569 -16.86 -1.08 21.56
N ALA A 570 -17.41 -0.67 22.71
CA ALA A 570 -16.85 0.40 23.53
C ALA A 570 -15.46 0.02 24.10
N VAL A 571 -15.28 -1.21 24.58
CA VAL A 571 -13.99 -1.73 25.05
C VAL A 571 -12.93 -1.72 23.95
N LEU A 572 -13.27 -2.18 22.74
CA LEU A 572 -12.35 -2.15 21.60
C LEU A 572 -12.01 -0.70 21.20
N ASN A 573 -12.98 0.20 21.20
CA ASN A 573 -12.76 1.60 20.89
C ASN A 573 -11.84 2.27 21.93
N GLU A 574 -12.08 2.03 23.23
CA GLU A 574 -11.25 2.57 24.30
C GLU A 574 -9.84 2.00 24.29
N THR A 575 -9.72 0.71 23.96
CA THR A 575 -8.43 0.06 23.72
C THR A 575 -7.67 0.75 22.60
N MET A 576 -8.29 1.06 21.46
CA MET A 576 -7.61 1.76 20.37
C MET A 576 -7.39 3.25 20.62
N ARG A 577 -8.21 3.89 21.45
CA ARG A 577 -8.01 5.28 21.89
C ARG A 577 -6.75 5.38 22.74
N MET A 578 -6.62 4.46 23.70
CA MET A 578 -5.41 4.35 24.50
C MET A 578 -4.29 3.79 23.63
N TRP A 579 -4.29 2.55 23.24
CA TRP A 579 -3.18 1.95 22.53
C TRP A 579 -3.50 1.81 21.03
N ALA A 580 -3.41 2.94 20.32
CA ALA A 580 -3.63 2.99 18.88
C ALA A 580 -2.59 2.14 18.12
N PRO A 581 -3.00 1.07 17.39
CA PRO A 581 -2.05 0.16 16.74
C PRO A 581 -1.05 0.84 15.80
N VAL A 582 -1.44 1.94 15.15
CA VAL A 582 -0.56 2.78 14.33
C VAL A 582 -0.50 4.19 14.93
N PRO A 583 0.45 4.46 15.85
CA PRO A 583 0.39 5.64 16.74
C PRO A 583 0.84 6.94 16.07
N ILE A 584 1.69 6.85 15.04
CA ILE A 584 2.28 7.98 14.32
C ILE A 584 2.22 7.72 12.82
N ASN A 585 1.73 8.70 12.07
CA ASN A 585 1.61 8.64 10.62
C ASN A 585 2.44 9.73 9.96
N ILE A 586 3.02 9.41 8.81
CA ILE A 586 3.91 10.32 8.06
C ILE A 586 3.32 10.59 6.66
N ARG A 587 3.39 11.85 6.25
CA ARG A 587 3.12 12.37 4.90
C ARG A 587 4.21 13.36 4.50
N LYS A 588 4.15 13.83 3.26
CA LYS A 588 4.98 14.89 2.71
C LYS A 588 4.07 15.84 1.94
N SER A 589 4.25 17.15 2.12
CA SER A 589 3.54 18.15 1.34
C SER A 589 4.09 18.20 -0.10
N LYS A 590 3.21 18.21 -1.10
CA LYS A 590 3.58 18.44 -2.51
C LYS A 590 3.76 19.94 -2.78
N LYS A 591 2.88 20.75 -2.21
CA LYS A 591 2.83 22.22 -2.30
C LYS A 591 2.76 22.82 -0.91
N ALA A 592 2.99 24.12 -0.79
CA ALA A 592 2.77 24.82 0.47
C ALA A 592 1.29 24.68 0.87
N ALA A 593 1.04 24.39 2.15
CA ALA A 593 -0.31 24.23 2.68
C ALA A 593 -0.49 25.11 3.92
N LEU A 594 -1.74 25.50 4.16
CA LEU A 594 -2.14 26.25 5.35
C LEU A 594 -2.82 25.33 6.36
N TRP A 595 -2.41 25.47 7.60
CA TRP A 595 -3.03 24.88 8.76
C TRP A 595 -3.69 25.98 9.59
N ALA A 596 -4.88 25.69 10.11
CA ALA A 596 -5.62 26.63 10.93
C ALA A 596 -4.78 27.06 12.15
N PRO A 597 -5.01 28.27 12.69
CA PRO A 597 -4.41 28.63 13.96
C PRO A 597 -4.97 27.72 15.07
N VAL A 598 -4.10 27.34 16.02
CA VAL A 598 -4.51 26.56 17.21
C VAL A 598 -5.24 27.43 18.23
N VAL A 599 -4.97 28.74 18.21
CA VAL A 599 -5.60 29.73 19.11
C VAL A 599 -6.55 30.61 18.28
N PRO A 600 -7.78 30.87 18.75
CA PRO A 600 -8.70 31.80 18.09
C PRO A 600 -8.03 33.15 17.78
N GLY A 601 -8.17 33.64 16.54
CA GLY A 601 -7.56 34.90 16.09
C GLY A 601 -6.05 34.82 15.80
N GLY A 602 -5.41 33.67 16.00
CA GLY A 602 -4.00 33.46 15.64
C GLY A 602 -3.76 33.46 14.12
N LYS A 603 -2.50 33.65 13.71
CA LYS A 603 -2.12 33.47 12.30
C LYS A 603 -2.10 31.98 11.94
N PRO A 604 -2.50 31.60 10.72
CA PRO A 604 -2.41 30.22 10.27
C PRO A 604 -0.95 29.76 10.19
N PHE A 605 -0.74 28.46 10.33
CA PHE A 605 0.57 27.85 10.16
C PHE A 605 0.83 27.48 8.71
N CYS A 606 2.01 27.82 8.20
CA CYS A 606 2.49 27.38 6.91
C CYS A 606 3.22 26.04 7.02
N VAL A 607 2.79 25.08 6.22
CA VAL A 607 3.55 23.88 5.89
C VAL A 607 4.23 24.12 4.54
N PRO A 608 5.55 24.36 4.49
CA PRO A 608 6.24 24.60 3.22
C PRO A 608 6.12 23.41 2.28
N ALA A 609 6.25 23.65 0.97
CA ALA A 609 6.29 22.56 -0.02
C ALA A 609 7.44 21.57 0.26
N LYS A 610 7.24 20.31 -0.10
CA LYS A 610 8.22 19.21 0.04
C LYS A 610 8.64 18.93 1.49
N THR A 611 7.84 19.32 2.46
CA THR A 611 8.11 19.16 3.90
C THR A 611 7.49 17.87 4.42
N LYS A 612 8.23 17.11 5.22
CA LYS A 612 7.69 15.96 5.94
C LYS A 612 6.74 16.42 7.04
N VAL A 613 5.59 15.79 7.10
CA VAL A 613 4.53 16.06 8.06
C VAL A 613 4.24 14.76 8.80
N SER A 614 4.40 14.77 10.11
CA SER A 614 4.01 13.68 10.98
C SER A 614 2.82 14.10 11.84
N PHE A 615 1.92 13.17 12.13
CA PHE A 615 0.88 13.39 13.11
C PHE A 615 0.72 12.18 14.02
N SER A 616 0.38 12.41 15.29
CA SER A 616 0.19 11.33 16.27
C SER A 616 -1.26 11.21 16.65
N VAL A 617 -1.86 10.06 16.29
CA VAL A 617 -3.17 9.67 16.80
C VAL A 617 -3.08 9.30 18.28
N PHE A 618 -1.99 8.66 18.70
CA PHE A 618 -1.76 8.26 20.08
C PHE A 618 -1.80 9.42 21.08
N LEU A 619 -1.12 10.53 20.76
CA LEU A 619 -1.15 11.73 21.61
C LEU A 619 -2.49 12.47 21.49
N MET A 620 -3.03 12.58 20.27
CA MET A 620 -4.33 13.23 20.05
C MET A 620 -5.45 12.53 20.84
N HIS A 621 -5.43 11.20 20.91
CA HIS A 621 -6.44 10.40 21.60
C HIS A 621 -6.39 10.53 23.13
N ARG A 622 -5.33 11.12 23.70
CA ARG A 622 -5.17 11.38 25.15
C ARG A 622 -5.22 12.86 25.52
N ARG A 623 -5.53 13.74 24.57
CA ARG A 623 -5.64 15.17 24.82
C ARG A 623 -6.84 15.46 25.72
N LYS A 624 -6.60 16.05 26.89
CA LYS A 624 -7.66 16.39 27.86
C LYS A 624 -8.64 17.43 27.34
N ASP A 625 -8.17 18.33 26.48
CA ASP A 625 -9.02 19.31 25.82
C ASP A 625 -9.98 18.67 24.79
N LEU A 626 -9.64 17.49 24.27
CA LEU A 626 -10.47 16.75 23.32
C LEU A 626 -11.33 15.66 23.98
N TRP A 627 -10.84 15.04 25.07
CA TRP A 627 -11.46 13.84 25.67
C TRP A 627 -11.91 14.01 27.11
N GLY A 628 -11.73 15.20 27.69
CA GLY A 628 -12.06 15.48 29.09
C GLY A 628 -10.88 15.32 30.06
N PRO A 629 -11.04 15.75 31.32
CA PRO A 629 -9.96 15.69 32.33
C PRO A 629 -9.49 14.26 32.65
N ASP A 630 -10.36 13.28 32.43
CA ASP A 630 -10.18 11.84 32.60
C ASP A 630 -9.59 11.14 31.36
N ALA A 631 -9.09 11.87 30.36
CA ALA A 631 -8.57 11.30 29.11
C ALA A 631 -7.45 10.25 29.29
N ASP A 632 -6.74 10.27 30.41
CA ASP A 632 -5.69 9.28 30.71
C ASP A 632 -6.24 7.97 31.33
N GLN A 633 -7.52 7.93 31.71
CA GLN A 633 -8.18 6.76 32.28
C GLN A 633 -8.71 5.85 31.18
N TYR A 634 -8.60 4.54 31.39
CA TYR A 634 -9.22 3.52 30.54
C TYR A 634 -10.66 3.29 31.00
N ASP A 635 -11.60 3.87 30.28
CA ASP A 635 -13.03 3.81 30.61
C ASP A 635 -13.87 3.64 29.33
N PRO A 636 -14.36 2.42 29.03
CA PRO A 636 -15.22 2.16 27.88
C PRO A 636 -16.52 2.96 27.88
N ASP A 637 -17.07 3.36 29.03
CA ASP A 637 -18.36 4.05 29.10
C ASP A 637 -18.32 5.42 28.41
N ARG A 638 -17.13 5.98 28.14
CA ARG A 638 -17.01 7.23 27.36
C ARG A 638 -17.58 7.15 25.95
N PHE A 639 -17.74 5.95 25.41
CA PHE A 639 -18.35 5.71 24.11
C PHE A 639 -19.85 5.41 24.20
N LEU A 640 -20.40 5.35 25.41
CA LEU A 640 -21.79 4.98 25.69
C LEU A 640 -22.57 6.08 26.41
N ASP A 641 -21.89 6.95 27.16
CA ASP A 641 -22.48 8.00 27.98
C ASP A 641 -22.43 9.39 27.33
N GLU A 642 -22.78 10.42 28.11
CA GLU A 642 -22.82 11.82 27.65
C GLU A 642 -21.49 12.34 27.10
N ARG A 643 -20.34 11.77 27.49
CA ARG A 643 -19.02 12.15 26.97
C ARG A 643 -18.93 11.90 25.47
N TYR A 644 -19.59 10.86 24.96
CA TYR A 644 -19.67 10.60 23.52
C TYR A 644 -20.28 11.80 22.79
N HIS A 645 -21.43 12.27 23.24
CA HIS A 645 -22.15 13.38 22.64
C HIS A 645 -21.45 14.73 22.85
N LYS A 646 -20.75 14.89 23.97
CA LYS A 646 -20.01 16.11 24.31
C LYS A 646 -18.73 16.28 23.50
N TYR A 647 -17.96 15.21 23.33
CA TYR A 647 -16.60 15.28 22.78
C TYR A 647 -16.48 14.68 21.38
N LEU A 648 -16.96 13.44 21.19
CA LEU A 648 -16.70 12.68 19.96
C LEU A 648 -17.70 12.97 18.84
N ALA A 649 -19.00 12.99 19.14
CA ALA A 649 -20.03 13.23 18.13
C ALA A 649 -19.88 14.59 17.39
N PRO A 650 -19.51 15.71 18.06
CA PRO A 650 -19.31 17.00 17.40
C PRO A 650 -18.03 17.05 16.55
N ASN A 651 -17.01 16.27 16.92
CA ASN A 651 -15.74 16.22 16.20
C ASN A 651 -15.23 14.77 16.05
N PRO A 652 -15.73 14.01 15.07
CA PRO A 652 -15.32 12.62 14.86
C PRO A 652 -13.82 12.44 14.58
N TYR A 653 -13.11 13.49 14.13
CA TYR A 653 -11.68 13.44 13.83
C TYR A 653 -10.78 13.38 15.07
N ILE A 654 -11.34 13.51 16.29
CA ILE A 654 -10.57 13.26 17.53
C ILE A 654 -10.32 11.76 17.78
N PHE A 655 -11.03 10.87 17.07
CA PHE A 655 -10.87 9.41 17.15
C PHE A 655 -10.62 8.81 15.76
N LEU A 656 -9.41 8.31 15.52
CA LEU A 656 -8.94 7.84 14.21
C LEU A 656 -8.21 6.50 14.31
N PRO A 657 -8.84 5.44 14.87
CA PRO A 657 -8.22 4.12 14.97
C PRO A 657 -7.85 3.54 13.59
N PHE A 658 -8.60 3.90 12.55
CA PHE A 658 -8.43 3.42 11.17
C PHE A 658 -8.03 4.52 10.17
N ASN A 659 -7.46 5.63 10.66
CA ASN A 659 -7.24 6.86 9.88
C ASN A 659 -8.55 7.44 9.29
N GLY A 660 -8.44 8.46 8.44
CA GLY A 660 -9.56 9.10 7.75
C GLY A 660 -9.26 9.42 6.28
N GLY A 661 -10.28 9.88 5.56
CA GLY A 661 -10.17 10.32 4.16
C GLY A 661 -9.92 9.18 3.15
N PRO A 662 -9.42 9.48 1.94
CA PRO A 662 -9.29 8.50 0.86
C PRO A 662 -8.38 7.29 1.18
N ARG A 663 -7.45 7.44 2.14
CA ARG A 663 -6.56 6.38 2.61
C ARG A 663 -7.02 5.71 3.91
N THR A 664 -8.30 5.85 4.29
CA THR A 664 -8.90 5.12 5.42
C THR A 664 -8.67 3.60 5.29
N CYS A 665 -8.57 2.87 6.40
CA CYS A 665 -8.34 1.43 6.37
C CYS A 665 -9.44 0.70 5.58
N LEU A 666 -9.08 -0.28 4.75
CA LEU A 666 -10.05 -1.18 4.10
C LEU A 666 -10.54 -2.28 5.05
N GLY A 667 -9.66 -2.76 5.93
CA GLY A 667 -9.93 -3.87 6.83
C GLY A 667 -10.47 -3.45 8.19
N SER A 668 -11.14 -2.29 8.31
CA SER A 668 -11.68 -1.81 9.60
C SER A 668 -12.72 -2.78 10.16
N GLU A 669 -13.69 -3.20 9.34
CA GLU A 669 -14.70 -4.21 9.73
C GLU A 669 -14.04 -5.57 10.02
N VAL A 670 -13.07 -5.99 9.21
CA VAL A 670 -12.29 -7.21 9.45
C VAL A 670 -11.60 -7.17 10.82
N ALA A 671 -10.94 -6.06 11.16
CA ALA A 671 -10.26 -5.89 12.44
C ALA A 671 -11.22 -5.97 13.63
N TYR A 672 -12.36 -5.30 13.56
CA TYR A 672 -13.39 -5.40 14.59
C TYR A 672 -13.94 -6.81 14.72
N ASN A 673 -14.23 -7.48 13.59
CA ASN A 673 -14.76 -8.84 13.61
C ASN A 673 -13.76 -9.81 14.23
N GLN A 674 -12.49 -9.80 13.78
CA GLN A 674 -11.44 -10.66 14.38
C GLN A 674 -11.34 -10.45 15.89
N ALA A 675 -11.23 -9.19 16.33
CA ALA A 675 -11.11 -8.90 17.75
C ALA A 675 -12.35 -9.34 18.54
N THR A 676 -13.54 -9.12 17.98
CA THR A 676 -14.81 -9.46 18.62
C THR A 676 -14.98 -10.97 18.77
N PHE A 677 -14.83 -11.75 17.68
CA PHE A 677 -14.95 -13.21 17.74
C PHE A 677 -13.95 -13.82 18.70
N PHE A 678 -12.69 -13.36 18.65
CA PHE A 678 -11.66 -13.86 19.55
C PHE A 678 -12.01 -13.58 21.01
N LEU A 679 -12.41 -12.35 21.35
CA LEU A 679 -12.77 -11.98 22.73
C LEU A 679 -14.00 -12.72 23.22
N ILE A 680 -15.02 -12.93 22.38
CA ILE A 680 -16.19 -13.75 22.73
C ILE A 680 -15.74 -15.16 23.11
N ARG A 681 -14.98 -15.84 22.25
CA ARG A 681 -14.55 -17.23 22.52
C ARG A 681 -13.63 -17.34 23.73
N LEU A 682 -12.75 -16.36 23.93
CA LEU A 682 -11.88 -16.32 25.10
C LEU A 682 -12.69 -16.12 26.39
N LEU A 683 -13.56 -15.10 26.42
CA LEU A 683 -14.34 -14.73 27.61
C LEU A 683 -15.54 -15.63 27.86
N GLN A 684 -15.89 -16.53 26.95
CA GLN A 684 -16.77 -17.67 27.26
C GLN A 684 -16.04 -18.73 28.11
N LYS A 685 -14.71 -18.85 27.98
CA LYS A 685 -13.92 -19.91 28.63
C LYS A 685 -13.13 -19.45 29.86
N PHE A 686 -12.75 -18.18 29.95
CA PHE A 686 -11.91 -17.65 31.02
C PHE A 686 -12.61 -16.52 31.79
N SER A 687 -12.64 -16.61 33.11
CA SER A 687 -13.29 -15.66 34.02
C SER A 687 -12.36 -14.52 34.42
N ASP A 688 -11.08 -14.82 34.62
CA ASP A 688 -10.10 -13.89 35.18
C ASP A 688 -8.84 -13.83 34.31
N ILE A 689 -8.23 -12.65 34.27
CA ILE A 689 -6.99 -12.37 33.53
C ILE A 689 -6.07 -11.54 34.43
N GLU A 690 -4.85 -12.00 34.61
CA GLU A 690 -3.84 -11.33 35.42
C GLU A 690 -2.53 -11.18 34.65
N LEU A 691 -1.80 -10.07 34.84
CA LEU A 691 -0.44 -9.94 34.33
C LEU A 691 0.48 -10.93 35.05
N ALA A 692 1.44 -11.50 34.31
CA ALA A 692 2.45 -12.43 34.84
C ALA A 692 3.85 -11.80 34.77
N PRO A 693 4.15 -10.75 35.58
CA PRO A 693 5.43 -10.05 35.54
C PRO A 693 6.63 -10.95 35.83
N GLU A 694 6.43 -12.05 36.57
CA GLU A 694 7.46 -13.06 36.84
C GLU A 694 7.92 -13.84 35.60
N ALA A 695 7.10 -13.86 34.55
CA ALA A 695 7.45 -14.49 33.26
C ALA A 695 8.06 -13.49 32.26
N GLN A 696 8.01 -12.19 32.55
CA GLN A 696 8.58 -11.15 31.69
C GLN A 696 10.11 -11.22 31.71
N PRO A 697 10.79 -11.16 30.55
CA PRO A 697 12.25 -11.12 30.53
C PRO A 697 12.76 -9.84 31.21
N ALA A 698 13.74 -9.98 32.10
CA ALA A 698 14.23 -8.89 32.97
C ALA A 698 14.67 -7.63 32.19
N GLU A 699 15.22 -7.80 30.99
CA GLU A 699 15.64 -6.69 30.11
C GLU A 699 14.49 -5.86 29.53
N PHE A 700 13.27 -6.42 29.51
CA PHE A 700 12.07 -5.78 28.99
C PHE A 700 11.07 -5.37 30.08
N VAL A 701 11.46 -5.46 31.35
CA VAL A 701 10.70 -4.86 32.45
C VAL A 701 10.79 -3.33 32.33
N PRO A 702 9.65 -2.61 32.32
CA PRO A 702 9.65 -1.15 32.26
C PRO A 702 10.47 -0.51 33.38
N LYS A 703 11.19 0.57 33.04
CA LYS A 703 12.01 1.33 34.00
C LYS A 703 11.31 2.58 34.54
N TRP A 704 10.04 2.77 34.21
CA TRP A 704 9.22 3.91 34.63
C TRP A 704 8.17 3.47 35.66
N SER A 705 7.69 4.42 36.46
CA SER A 705 6.62 4.23 37.46
C SER A 705 5.40 5.10 37.15
N GLY A 706 4.23 4.68 37.63
CA GLY A 706 2.97 5.45 37.48
C GLY A 706 2.42 5.51 36.06
N ARG A 707 2.79 4.56 35.20
CA ARG A 707 2.33 4.42 33.81
C ARG A 707 2.03 2.95 33.52
N GLU A 708 1.93 2.57 32.25
CA GLU A 708 1.72 1.19 31.87
C GLU A 708 2.81 0.26 32.41
N LYS A 709 2.37 -0.89 32.96
CA LYS A 709 3.23 -1.91 33.61
C LYS A 709 3.99 -2.79 32.61
N VAL A 710 3.82 -2.54 31.32
CA VAL A 710 4.40 -3.29 30.21
C VAL A 710 5.14 -2.36 29.26
N TRP A 711 6.18 -2.89 28.59
CA TRP A 711 6.98 -2.09 27.69
C TRP A 711 6.49 -2.21 26.25
N PHE A 712 5.68 -1.26 25.78
CA PHE A 712 5.39 -1.14 24.35
C PHE A 712 6.33 -0.18 23.63
N THR A 713 6.57 -0.47 22.35
CA THR A 713 7.24 0.44 21.41
C THR A 713 6.57 0.31 20.04
N SER A 714 7.13 0.94 19.01
CA SER A 714 6.58 0.86 17.66
C SER A 714 7.65 0.78 16.57
N HIS A 715 7.43 -0.13 15.62
CA HIS A 715 8.04 -0.10 14.29
C HIS A 715 7.12 0.68 13.33
N ILE A 716 6.19 -0.02 12.70
CA ILE A 716 5.09 0.45 11.84
C ILE A 716 3.79 0.41 12.66
N SER A 717 3.53 -0.72 13.31
CA SER A 717 2.55 -0.87 14.38
C SER A 717 3.21 -0.83 15.76
N MET A 718 2.41 -0.77 16.82
CA MET A 718 2.87 -0.98 18.19
C MET A 718 3.01 -2.47 18.50
N TYR A 719 3.88 -2.79 19.46
CA TYR A 719 4.06 -4.13 20.01
C TYR A 719 4.68 -4.05 21.41
N TYR A 720 4.51 -5.10 22.22
CA TYR A 720 5.13 -5.30 23.52
C TYR A 720 6.51 -5.94 23.37
N LYS A 721 7.55 -5.27 23.86
CA LYS A 721 8.90 -5.84 23.94
C LYS A 721 8.91 -6.97 24.96
N GLY A 722 9.48 -8.11 24.58
CA GLY A 722 9.53 -9.29 25.44
C GLY A 722 8.22 -10.08 25.55
N GLY A 723 7.19 -9.69 24.80
CA GLY A 723 5.86 -10.33 24.86
C GLY A 723 4.91 -9.65 25.84
N LEU A 724 3.67 -10.11 25.87
CA LEU A 724 2.66 -9.74 26.87
C LEU A 724 2.32 -10.99 27.68
N TRP A 725 2.93 -11.13 28.86
CA TRP A 725 2.75 -12.32 29.69
C TRP A 725 1.56 -12.17 30.62
N VAL A 726 0.63 -13.12 30.53
CA VAL A 726 -0.58 -13.16 31.36
C VAL A 726 -0.86 -14.58 31.85
N LYS A 727 -1.60 -14.67 32.95
CA LYS A 727 -2.29 -15.89 33.41
C LYS A 727 -3.78 -15.68 33.25
N MET A 728 -4.49 -16.77 32.95
CA MET A 728 -5.96 -16.74 32.86
C MET A 728 -6.52 -17.86 33.71
N LYS A 729 -7.62 -17.60 34.42
CA LYS A 729 -8.37 -18.61 35.17
C LYS A 729 -9.55 -19.08 34.32
N ARG A 730 -9.65 -20.39 34.10
CA ARG A 730 -10.80 -20.98 33.41
C ARG A 730 -12.05 -20.77 34.27
N ALA A 731 -13.15 -20.41 33.63
CA ALA A 731 -14.44 -20.34 34.31
C ALA A 731 -14.88 -21.74 34.74
N ASP A 732 -15.39 -21.87 35.96
CA ASP A 732 -15.96 -23.11 36.45
C ASP A 732 -17.21 -23.44 35.62
N SER A 733 -17.47 -24.73 35.37
CA SER A 733 -18.47 -25.17 34.38
C SER A 733 -19.94 -24.89 34.77
N ASP A 734 -20.19 -24.30 35.94
CA ASP A 734 -21.51 -24.15 36.56
C ASP A 734 -21.84 -22.72 37.08
N GLU A 735 -21.12 -21.68 36.62
CA GLU A 735 -21.55 -20.27 36.70
C GLU A 735 -21.88 -19.73 35.31
#